data_AF-A0A2M9YLF3-F1
#
_entry.id   AF-A0A2M9YLF3-F1
#
_cell.length_a   1.000
_cell.length_b   1.000
_cell.length_c   1.000
_cell.angle_alpha   90.00
_cell.angle_beta   90.00
_cell.angle_gamma   90.00
#
_symmetry.space_group_name_H-M   'P 1'
#
loop_
_entity.id
_entity.type
_entity.pdbx_description
1 polymer ?
#
loop_
_entity_poly.entity_id
_entity_poly.type
_entity_poly.pdbx_seq_one_letter_code
_entity_poly.pdbx_strand_id
1 'polypeptide(L)'
;MFLLAQTRPVLVWPEFSWIPVVNGTIFVVLLVLAGYWLEKRFRRSNELRSMYRARILKKLPLTYLNGRDVIHIHTFLDQANVSDLRRMVESPSWFQEVFLPELAIYLAHLGELPAWRDVLIFKRLQHLVHDLGPHPKKIIPVVFLTDGEEAFPGFLFSAPIVPESVQKSFHAKVFTKKLYHSFPIGIGEKIHVLFSGEDKDWMRFDATILNFKGNDIGIQILTPPEKDAEKTRAWGGVHMAGAAGQDDQPLPDEFRDSLHQILRYSGMSASATADIQKRVNAFKEHPGLVRKDHKPEDIQTFLQLYASCYAKYRSDISPIPKPVILFLHFFFLDENLLSPSRIVQLYSTLEKLRSRSEEPYPSNHNIAIYLLPEWLGLILSGKKTPSRNHLAQSYEQVKASLVRKTGKDDSANQSGIEDLLHLLDWELSNLLYNGLIGVSSNPNLAYPILSEDQMYGETDAFLMTPEKLRAVVDHVHKIDKHLFHRQITFEPEQTPGKPELAMKEIFPDCIILPVFGNRGVLWQEVTSGLSSRGRLVFPQILNENMTLAITRTLGEFRWEIERTVRGRKWKDSSPPSLTSEYYLYLENYRKSPALTPDAKKGIDQQLMKYKKNLKDIFGSDYSYWILFESSGKLRLNRVCRDILNRYVPFAPEIRTGLRKDPILKESMDSFEARKRRLVSGIKKRYNPYFQAGNVPVEVQETIQLFEEM
;
A
#
# COMPACT_ATOMS: atom_id res chain seq x y z
N MET A 1 -47.76 -88.55 -1.35
CA MET A 1 -48.74 -87.57 -1.88
C MET A 1 -49.52 -87.02 -0.68
N PHE A 2 -49.01 -85.97 -0.02
CA PHE A 2 -49.70 -85.29 1.09
C PHE A 2 -49.17 -83.84 1.21
N LEU A 3 -50.13 -82.93 1.36
CA LEU A 3 -50.01 -81.54 1.77
C LEU A 3 -49.72 -81.43 3.29
N LEU A 4 -49.17 -80.27 3.71
CA LEU A 4 -48.98 -79.77 5.09
C LEU A 4 -47.80 -80.44 5.85
N ALA A 5 -46.85 -79.73 6.48
CA ALA A 5 -46.93 -78.44 7.15
C ALA A 5 -45.64 -77.60 6.97
N GLN A 6 -45.83 -76.29 6.86
CA GLN A 6 -44.80 -75.28 7.01
C GLN A 6 -44.34 -75.22 8.48
N THR A 7 -43.04 -75.38 8.72
CA THR A 7 -42.37 -74.77 9.87
C THR A 7 -41.48 -73.65 9.34
N ARG A 8 -41.92 -72.41 9.57
CA ARG A 8 -41.14 -71.20 9.29
C ARG A 8 -39.88 -71.21 10.17
N PRO A 9 -38.65 -71.14 9.63
CA PRO A 9 -37.49 -70.86 10.47
C PRO A 9 -37.50 -69.38 10.85
N VAL A 10 -37.44 -69.17 12.16
CA VAL A 10 -37.34 -67.90 12.87
C VAL A 10 -36.25 -67.02 12.24
N LEU A 11 -36.61 -65.78 11.87
CA LEU A 11 -35.65 -64.73 11.56
C LEU A 11 -34.86 -64.42 12.85
N VAL A 12 -33.67 -65.00 12.98
CA VAL A 12 -32.69 -64.59 13.98
C VAL A 12 -32.11 -63.27 13.49
N TRP A 13 -32.45 -62.19 14.17
CA TRP A 13 -31.80 -60.90 13.96
C TRP A 13 -30.29 -61.05 14.20
N PRO A 14 -29.42 -60.51 13.34
CA PRO A 14 -27.99 -60.56 13.58
C PRO A 14 -27.69 -59.84 14.89
N GLU A 15 -27.03 -60.53 15.82
CA GLU A 15 -26.66 -59.98 17.12
C GLU A 15 -25.91 -58.67 16.93
N PHE A 16 -26.46 -57.59 17.49
CA PHE A 16 -25.87 -56.27 17.44
C PHE A 16 -24.53 -56.30 18.20
N SER A 17 -23.42 -56.35 17.46
CA SER A 17 -22.09 -56.31 18.04
C SER A 17 -21.72 -54.88 18.44
N TRP A 18 -21.48 -54.67 19.73
CA TRP A 18 -21.01 -53.39 20.27
C TRP A 18 -19.55 -53.07 19.93
N ILE A 19 -18.78 -54.05 19.42
CA ILE A 19 -17.34 -53.93 19.20
C ILE A 19 -16.97 -52.78 18.24
N PRO A 20 -17.64 -52.58 17.08
CA PRO A 20 -17.34 -51.47 16.18
C PRO A 20 -17.69 -50.10 16.80
N VAL A 21 -18.75 -50.04 17.61
CA VAL A 21 -19.19 -48.81 18.30
C VAL A 21 -18.21 -48.44 19.41
N VAL A 22 -17.75 -49.43 20.18
CA VAL A 22 -16.72 -49.26 21.22
C VAL A 22 -15.37 -48.86 20.60
N ASN A 23 -14.94 -49.50 19.52
CA ASN A 23 -13.71 -49.13 18.84
C ASN A 23 -13.79 -47.73 18.20
N GLY A 24 -14.94 -47.38 17.61
CA GLY A 24 -15.18 -46.04 17.07
C GLY A 24 -15.18 -44.95 18.15
N THR A 25 -15.80 -45.21 19.30
CA THR A 25 -15.79 -44.27 20.44
C THR A 25 -14.40 -44.11 21.06
N ILE A 26 -13.64 -45.20 21.23
CA ILE A 26 -12.25 -45.14 21.69
C ILE A 26 -11.39 -44.32 20.71
N PHE A 27 -11.55 -44.53 19.40
CA PHE A 27 -10.83 -43.77 18.38
C PHE A 27 -11.15 -42.27 18.45
N VAL A 28 -12.42 -41.90 18.58
CA VAL A 28 -12.84 -40.50 18.72
C VAL A 28 -12.28 -39.87 20.00
N VAL A 29 -12.30 -40.59 21.12
CA VAL A 29 -11.72 -40.10 22.40
C VAL A 29 -10.22 -39.88 22.26
N LEU A 30 -9.49 -40.81 21.63
CA LEU A 30 -8.05 -40.64 21.37
C LEU A 30 -7.77 -39.46 20.44
N LEU A 31 -8.59 -39.23 19.42
CA LEU A 31 -8.45 -38.11 18.50
C LEU A 31 -8.69 -36.77 19.20
N VAL A 32 -9.72 -36.69 20.06
CA VAL A 32 -9.99 -35.50 20.88
C VAL A 32 -8.86 -35.26 21.90
N LEU A 33 -8.35 -36.30 22.55
CA LEU A 33 -7.21 -36.20 23.47
C LEU A 33 -5.93 -35.75 22.76
N ALA A 34 -5.67 -36.28 21.56
CA ALA A 34 -4.55 -35.86 20.71
C ALA A 34 -4.70 -34.40 20.27
N GLY A 35 -5.91 -33.99 19.86
CA GLY A 35 -6.25 -32.60 19.52
C GLY A 35 -6.02 -31.65 20.70
N TYR A 36 -6.51 -32.02 21.89
CA TYR A 36 -6.30 -31.26 23.12
C TYR A 36 -4.81 -31.14 23.50
N TRP A 37 -4.05 -32.22 23.39
CA TRP A 37 -2.60 -32.20 23.67
C TRP A 37 -1.81 -31.37 22.65
N LEU A 38 -2.17 -31.46 21.36
CA LEU A 38 -1.61 -30.63 20.30
C LEU A 38 -1.90 -29.15 20.58
N GLU A 39 -3.15 -28.81 20.86
CA GLU A 39 -3.55 -27.44 21.16
C GLU A 39 -2.83 -26.90 22.40
N LYS A 40 -2.78 -27.67 23.48
CA LYS A 40 -2.05 -27.31 24.71
C LYS A 40 -0.55 -27.11 24.44
N ARG A 41 0.06 -27.96 23.62
CA ARG A 41 1.46 -27.84 23.21
C ARG A 41 1.70 -26.58 22.38
N PHE A 42 0.81 -26.27 21.42
CA PHE A 42 0.90 -25.05 20.62
C PHE A 42 0.73 -23.79 21.47
N ARG A 43 -0.25 -23.76 22.38
CA ARG A 43 -0.43 -22.63 23.33
C ARG A 43 0.82 -22.40 24.17
N ARG A 44 1.34 -23.46 24.81
CA ARG A 44 2.57 -23.37 25.63
C ARG A 44 3.78 -22.93 24.81
N SER A 45 3.91 -23.41 23.57
CA SER A 45 4.97 -23.00 22.65
C SER A 45 4.87 -21.52 22.28
N ASN A 46 3.66 -21.02 22.00
CA ASN A 46 3.42 -19.63 21.68
C ASN A 46 3.65 -18.70 22.88
N GLU A 47 3.24 -19.10 24.07
CA GLU A 47 3.52 -18.37 25.32
C GLU A 47 5.03 -18.24 25.58
N LEU A 48 5.76 -19.35 25.47
CA LEU A 48 7.22 -19.36 25.63
C LEU A 48 7.90 -18.49 24.56
N ARG A 49 7.46 -18.58 23.30
CA ARG A 49 7.97 -17.73 22.21
C ARG A 49 7.78 -16.26 22.53
N SER A 50 6.57 -15.86 22.93
CA SER A 50 6.24 -14.48 23.29
C SER A 50 7.10 -13.97 24.45
N MET A 51 7.26 -14.80 25.49
CA MET A 51 8.08 -14.48 26.66
C MET A 51 9.57 -14.31 26.32
N TYR A 52 10.17 -15.23 25.55
CA TYR A 52 11.56 -15.11 25.13
C TYR A 52 11.79 -13.92 24.20
N ARG A 53 10.90 -13.72 23.22
CA ARG A 53 10.92 -12.57 22.31
C ARG A 53 10.92 -11.25 23.09
N ALA A 54 10.02 -11.08 24.05
CA ALA A 54 9.96 -9.88 24.87
C ALA A 54 11.26 -9.64 25.66
N ARG A 55 11.90 -10.70 26.17
CA ARG A 55 13.20 -10.59 26.85
C ARG A 55 14.33 -10.20 25.91
N ILE A 56 14.36 -10.72 24.68
CA ILE A 56 15.38 -10.37 23.68
C ILE A 56 15.23 -8.92 23.22
N LEU A 57 14.01 -8.49 22.92
CA LEU A 57 13.74 -7.11 22.48
C LEU A 57 14.15 -6.08 23.54
N LYS A 58 13.97 -6.37 24.84
CA LYS A 58 14.45 -5.52 25.94
C LYS A 58 15.97 -5.36 25.99
N LYS A 59 16.72 -6.33 25.46
CA LYS A 59 18.19 -6.25 25.39
C LYS A 59 18.66 -5.48 24.15
N LEU A 60 17.81 -5.19 23.17
CA LEU A 60 18.22 -4.56 21.92
C LEU A 60 17.93 -3.05 21.94
N PRO A 61 18.90 -2.18 21.63
CA PRO A 61 18.71 -0.74 21.53
C PRO A 61 18.03 -0.36 20.20
N LEU A 62 16.79 -0.82 20.00
CA LEU A 62 16.07 -0.67 18.73
C LEU A 62 15.72 0.77 18.38
N THR A 63 15.69 1.67 19.37
CA THR A 63 15.43 3.11 19.19
C THR A 63 16.43 3.80 18.27
N TYR A 64 17.66 3.28 18.18
CA TYR A 64 18.73 3.86 17.36
C TYR A 64 18.89 3.16 16.00
N LEU A 65 18.02 2.19 15.70
CA LEU A 65 17.98 1.49 14.43
C LEU A 65 16.98 2.14 13.48
N ASN A 66 17.20 1.96 12.17
CA ASN A 66 16.19 2.36 11.20
C ASN A 66 14.94 1.50 11.38
N GLY A 67 13.74 2.09 11.29
CA GLY A 67 12.47 1.36 11.44
C GLY A 67 12.37 0.11 10.57
N ARG A 68 13.02 0.08 9.39
CA ARG A 68 13.10 -1.13 8.53
C ARG A 68 13.92 -2.25 9.14
N ASP A 69 15.07 -1.94 9.71
CA ASP A 69 15.93 -2.92 10.36
C ASP A 69 15.19 -3.52 11.56
N VAL A 70 14.43 -2.69 12.29
CA VAL A 70 13.56 -3.13 13.39
C VAL A 70 12.45 -4.05 12.89
N ILE A 71 11.84 -3.79 11.73
CA ILE A 71 10.85 -4.70 11.10
C ILE A 71 11.49 -6.05 10.77
N HIS A 72 12.69 -6.08 10.19
CA HIS A 72 13.37 -7.33 9.89
C HIS A 72 13.71 -8.12 11.16
N ILE A 73 14.15 -7.45 12.22
CA ILE A 73 14.43 -8.09 13.52
C ILE A 73 13.16 -8.68 14.13
N HIS A 74 12.04 -7.95 14.13
CA HIS A 74 10.77 -8.49 14.62
C HIS A 74 10.31 -9.69 13.79
N THR A 75 10.41 -9.61 12.47
CA THR A 75 9.99 -10.70 11.58
C THR A 75 10.87 -11.94 11.77
N PHE A 76 12.17 -11.75 11.94
CA PHE A 76 13.12 -12.79 12.32
C PHE A 76 12.71 -13.48 13.63
N LEU A 77 12.48 -12.71 14.70
CA LEU A 77 12.10 -13.25 16.00
C LEU A 77 10.75 -13.97 15.99
N ASP A 78 9.82 -13.56 15.12
CA ASP A 78 8.53 -14.23 14.94
C ASP A 78 8.67 -15.60 14.25
N GLN A 79 9.66 -15.74 13.37
CA GLN A 79 9.94 -16.98 12.61
C GLN A 79 10.94 -17.93 13.32
N ALA A 80 11.76 -17.42 14.23
CA ALA A 80 12.78 -18.20 14.93
C ALA A 80 12.18 -19.36 15.77
N ASN A 81 12.92 -20.47 15.88
CA ASN A 81 12.51 -21.60 16.69
C ASN A 81 12.59 -21.27 18.19
N VAL A 82 11.73 -21.91 18.98
CA VAL A 82 11.70 -21.68 20.45
C VAL A 82 13.02 -22.10 21.12
N SER A 83 13.73 -23.08 20.57
CA SER A 83 15.08 -23.47 21.03
C SER A 83 16.10 -22.34 20.90
N ASP A 84 16.05 -21.63 19.78
CA ASP A 84 17.05 -20.61 19.43
C ASP A 84 16.76 -19.34 20.21
N LEU A 85 15.49 -18.96 20.33
CA LEU A 85 15.03 -17.88 21.21
C LEU A 85 15.40 -18.15 22.68
N ARG A 86 15.27 -19.40 23.15
CA ARG A 86 15.69 -19.78 24.51
C ARG A 86 17.20 -19.59 24.69
N ARG A 87 18.02 -20.04 23.74
CA ARG A 87 19.48 -19.85 23.77
C ARG A 87 19.87 -18.37 23.77
N MET A 88 19.18 -17.52 23.01
CA MET A 88 19.40 -16.06 23.00
C MET A 88 19.07 -15.40 24.35
N VAL A 89 18.15 -15.97 25.13
CA VAL A 89 17.80 -15.45 26.45
C VAL A 89 18.80 -15.91 27.51
N GLU A 90 19.17 -17.19 27.49
CA GLU A 90 19.99 -17.86 28.51
C GLU A 90 21.52 -17.63 28.36
N SER A 91 22.03 -17.39 27.15
CA SER A 91 23.47 -17.23 26.92
C SER A 91 24.01 -15.87 27.41
N PRO A 92 25.18 -15.82 28.09
CA PRO A 92 25.85 -14.57 28.44
C PRO A 92 26.40 -13.82 27.21
N SER A 93 26.84 -14.54 26.17
CA SER A 93 27.35 -14.03 24.89
C SER A 93 26.32 -14.15 23.76
N TRP A 94 25.04 -14.08 24.12
CA TRP A 94 23.89 -14.36 23.24
C TRP A 94 23.91 -13.61 21.90
N PHE A 95 24.38 -12.36 21.90
CA PHE A 95 24.32 -11.51 20.72
C PHE A 95 25.23 -12.01 19.60
N GLN A 96 26.49 -12.31 19.93
CA GLN A 96 27.49 -12.74 18.94
C GLN A 96 27.40 -14.23 18.59
N GLU A 97 27.09 -15.09 19.57
CA GLU A 97 27.08 -16.55 19.36
C GLU A 97 25.79 -17.05 18.74
N VAL A 98 24.65 -16.40 19.01
CA VAL A 98 23.34 -16.93 18.66
C VAL A 98 22.54 -15.93 17.82
N PHE A 99 22.33 -14.70 18.29
CA PHE A 99 21.45 -13.75 17.61
C PHE A 99 21.98 -13.33 16.22
N LEU A 100 23.24 -12.89 16.14
CA LEU A 100 23.82 -12.37 14.90
C LEU A 100 23.95 -13.46 13.80
N PRO A 101 24.43 -14.69 14.10
CA PRO A 101 24.44 -15.77 13.12
C PRO A 101 23.05 -16.16 12.63
N GLU A 102 22.07 -16.29 13.53
CA GLU A 102 20.69 -16.67 13.16
C GLU A 102 20.00 -15.57 12.35
N LEU A 103 20.21 -14.29 12.71
CA LEU A 103 19.71 -13.15 11.93
C LEU A 103 20.35 -13.12 10.54
N ALA A 104 21.65 -13.43 10.42
CA ALA A 104 22.33 -13.48 9.15
C ALA A 104 21.82 -14.61 8.24
N ILE A 105 21.56 -15.79 8.82
CA ILE A 105 20.89 -16.90 8.10
C ILE A 105 19.52 -16.44 7.61
N TYR A 106 18.73 -15.78 8.45
CA TYR A 106 17.41 -15.27 8.10
C TYR A 106 17.45 -14.24 6.95
N LEU A 107 18.30 -13.22 7.04
CA LEU A 107 18.42 -12.19 5.99
C LEU A 107 18.90 -12.79 4.67
N ALA A 108 19.86 -13.72 4.71
CA ALA A 108 20.32 -14.43 3.52
C ALA A 108 19.21 -15.30 2.89
N HIS A 109 18.36 -15.95 3.70
CA HIS A 109 17.23 -16.75 3.22
C HIS A 109 16.13 -15.92 2.57
N LEU A 110 15.85 -14.72 3.06
CA LEU A 110 14.87 -13.81 2.45
C LEU A 110 15.31 -13.38 1.04
N GLY A 111 16.61 -13.16 0.82
CA GLY A 111 17.16 -12.83 -0.50
C GLY A 111 16.74 -11.46 -1.05
N GLU A 112 16.03 -10.64 -0.26
CA GLU A 112 15.49 -9.35 -0.69
C GLU A 112 16.54 -8.22 -0.69
N LEU A 113 17.54 -8.30 0.19
CA LEU A 113 18.57 -7.27 0.36
C LEU A 113 19.89 -7.65 -0.31
N PRO A 114 20.61 -6.72 -0.95
CA PRO A 114 22.01 -6.91 -1.35
C PRO A 114 22.93 -7.23 -0.15
N ALA A 115 23.97 -8.05 -0.37
CA ALA A 115 24.85 -8.55 0.71
C ALA A 115 25.51 -7.43 1.53
N TRP A 116 25.89 -6.33 0.89
CA TRP A 116 26.49 -5.17 1.56
C TRP A 116 25.51 -4.48 2.53
N ARG A 117 24.19 -4.57 2.32
CA ARG A 117 23.19 -4.03 3.26
C ARG A 117 23.10 -4.88 4.52
N ASP A 118 23.10 -6.19 4.37
CA ASP A 118 23.10 -7.12 5.51
C ASP A 118 24.31 -6.83 6.43
N VAL A 119 25.48 -6.63 5.82
CA VAL A 119 26.73 -6.27 6.52
C VAL A 119 26.61 -4.94 7.28
N LEU A 120 25.99 -3.91 6.69
CA LEU A 120 25.77 -2.63 7.38
C LEU A 120 24.78 -2.75 8.54
N ILE A 121 23.74 -3.58 8.41
CA ILE A 121 22.80 -3.88 9.51
C ILE A 121 23.57 -4.53 10.66
N PHE A 122 24.40 -5.54 10.37
CA PHE A 122 25.22 -6.21 11.40
C PHE A 122 26.19 -5.27 12.08
N LYS A 123 26.90 -4.41 11.32
CA LYS A 123 27.85 -3.44 11.87
C LYS A 123 27.15 -2.45 12.81
N ARG A 124 25.99 -1.93 12.40
CA ARG A 124 25.20 -0.99 13.22
C ARG A 124 24.73 -1.65 14.52
N LEU A 125 24.21 -2.87 14.43
CA LEU A 125 23.79 -3.64 15.61
C LEU A 125 24.97 -3.91 16.55
N GLN A 126 26.13 -4.30 16.02
CA GLN A 126 27.34 -4.51 16.83
C GLN A 126 27.81 -3.25 17.55
N HIS A 127 27.78 -2.09 16.89
CA HIS A 127 28.13 -0.81 17.50
C HIS A 127 27.18 -0.45 18.65
N LEU A 128 25.86 -0.62 18.44
CA LEU A 128 24.86 -0.26 19.45
C LEU A 128 24.83 -1.24 20.64
N VAL A 129 25.20 -2.50 20.43
CA VAL A 129 25.17 -3.56 21.45
C VAL A 129 26.54 -3.76 22.12
N HIS A 130 27.53 -2.93 21.78
CA HIS A 130 28.92 -3.06 22.28
C HIS A 130 28.99 -3.10 23.81
N ASP A 131 28.10 -2.39 24.51
CA ASP A 131 28.11 -2.27 25.97
C ASP A 131 27.36 -3.40 26.71
N LEU A 132 26.71 -4.34 26.00
CA LEU A 132 25.73 -5.28 26.58
C LEU A 132 26.27 -6.68 26.96
N GLY A 133 27.55 -6.79 27.28
CA GLY A 133 28.11 -8.01 27.88
C GLY A 133 29.49 -8.39 27.35
N PRO A 134 30.07 -9.50 27.84
CA PRO A 134 31.37 -9.97 27.37
C PRO A 134 31.25 -10.48 25.93
N HIS A 135 32.05 -9.90 25.03
CA HIS A 135 32.16 -10.29 23.62
C HIS A 135 33.36 -11.24 23.45
N PRO A 136 33.16 -12.57 23.44
CA PRO A 136 34.27 -13.52 23.46
C PRO A 136 35.16 -13.47 22.20
N LYS A 137 34.66 -12.94 21.07
CA LYS A 137 35.41 -12.80 19.81
C LYS A 137 35.06 -11.49 19.10
N LYS A 138 36.06 -10.77 18.57
CA LYS A 138 35.80 -9.65 17.64
C LYS A 138 35.29 -10.23 16.31
N ILE A 139 34.06 -9.88 15.96
CA ILE A 139 33.41 -10.27 14.71
C ILE A 139 33.38 -9.05 13.81
N ILE A 140 33.96 -9.16 12.62
CA ILE A 140 33.92 -8.12 11.60
C ILE A 140 32.92 -8.56 10.53
N PRO A 141 31.81 -7.82 10.31
CA PRO A 141 30.91 -8.05 9.19
C PRO A 141 31.62 -7.77 7.86
N VAL A 142 31.58 -8.71 6.93
CA VAL A 142 32.28 -8.63 5.65
C VAL A 142 31.40 -9.06 4.48
N VAL A 143 31.69 -8.54 3.30
CA VAL A 143 31.14 -9.00 2.02
C VAL A 143 32.20 -9.83 1.32
N PHE A 144 31.86 -11.06 0.99
CA PHE A 144 32.66 -11.95 0.16
C PHE A 144 32.22 -11.76 -1.30
N LEU A 145 33.13 -11.30 -2.15
CA LEU A 145 32.90 -11.06 -3.57
C LEU A 145 33.73 -12.05 -4.39
N THR A 146 33.04 -12.76 -5.28
CA THR A 146 33.66 -13.72 -6.21
C THR A 146 34.13 -13.01 -7.48
N ASP A 147 35.00 -13.67 -8.26
CA ASP A 147 35.45 -13.15 -9.56
C ASP A 147 34.27 -12.96 -10.57
N GLY A 148 33.16 -13.67 -10.36
CA GLY A 148 31.91 -13.49 -11.10
C GLY A 148 31.03 -12.33 -10.62
N GLU A 149 31.56 -11.44 -9.79
CA GLU A 149 30.87 -10.31 -9.13
C GLU A 149 29.71 -10.69 -8.20
N GLU A 150 29.61 -11.96 -7.80
CA GLU A 150 28.57 -12.39 -6.85
C GLU A 150 28.98 -12.01 -5.42
N ALA A 151 28.06 -11.40 -4.67
CA ALA A 151 28.31 -10.89 -3.34
C ALA A 151 27.55 -11.67 -2.26
N PHE A 152 28.27 -12.14 -1.25
CA PHE A 152 27.74 -12.92 -0.13
C PHE A 152 28.06 -12.23 1.21
N PRO A 153 27.08 -12.08 2.12
CA PRO A 153 27.35 -11.53 3.44
C PRO A 153 28.04 -12.59 4.32
N GLY A 154 28.87 -12.14 5.25
CA GLY A 154 29.54 -13.03 6.17
C GLY A 154 30.21 -12.34 7.36
N PHE A 155 30.87 -13.15 8.15
CA PHE A 155 31.57 -12.75 9.37
C PHE A 155 33.00 -13.22 9.35
N LEU A 156 33.93 -12.33 9.67
CA LEU A 156 35.32 -12.66 9.95
C LEU A 156 35.56 -12.65 11.46
N PHE A 157 36.12 -13.73 12.00
CA PHE A 157 36.41 -13.86 13.43
C PHE A 157 37.89 -13.50 13.68
N SER A 158 38.18 -12.21 13.85
CA SER A 158 39.56 -11.72 13.96
C SER A 158 39.68 -10.41 14.75
N ALA A 159 40.88 -10.14 15.26
CA ALA A 159 41.35 -8.81 15.65
C ALA A 159 41.35 -7.85 14.43
N PRO A 160 41.45 -6.51 14.60
CA PRO A 160 41.47 -5.58 13.48
C PRO A 160 42.48 -5.98 12.41
N ILE A 161 42.08 -5.84 11.13
CA ILE A 161 42.90 -6.24 9.99
C ILE A 161 43.95 -5.15 9.76
N VAL A 162 45.18 -5.43 10.18
CA VAL A 162 46.36 -4.56 10.01
C VAL A 162 47.18 -5.08 8.82
N PRO A 163 48.01 -4.25 8.14
CA PRO A 163 48.90 -4.73 7.07
C PRO A 163 49.77 -5.95 7.42
N GLU A 164 50.08 -6.15 8.71
CA GLU A 164 50.80 -7.34 9.24
C GLU A 164 49.96 -8.64 9.28
N SER A 165 48.71 -8.59 8.81
CA SER A 165 47.81 -9.74 8.73
C SER A 165 47.96 -10.56 7.43
N VAL A 166 48.81 -10.11 6.51
CA VAL A 166 49.14 -10.82 5.27
C VAL A 166 49.76 -12.20 5.59
N GLN A 167 49.38 -13.23 4.85
CA GLN A 167 49.70 -14.66 5.06
C GLN A 167 49.14 -15.33 6.32
N LYS A 168 48.44 -14.62 7.22
CA LYS A 168 47.76 -15.24 8.36
C LYS A 168 46.44 -15.88 7.93
N SER A 169 46.11 -17.00 8.58
CA SER A 169 44.84 -17.70 8.38
C SER A 169 43.79 -17.22 9.39
N PHE A 170 42.57 -17.00 8.91
CA PHE A 170 41.44 -16.55 9.70
C PHE A 170 40.23 -17.45 9.47
N HIS A 171 39.43 -17.59 10.53
CA HIS A 171 38.14 -18.24 10.45
C HIS A 171 37.08 -17.23 10.00
N ALA A 172 36.29 -17.62 9.01
CA ALA A 172 35.19 -16.83 8.48
C ALA A 172 33.93 -17.69 8.34
N LYS A 173 32.77 -17.05 8.31
CA LYS A 173 31.48 -17.69 8.06
C LYS A 173 30.75 -16.95 6.97
N VAL A 174 30.28 -17.68 5.96
CA VAL A 174 29.57 -17.14 4.79
C VAL A 174 28.11 -17.58 4.84
N PHE A 175 27.19 -16.69 4.44
CA PHE A 175 25.78 -17.01 4.34
C PHE A 175 25.33 -16.96 2.87
N THR A 176 24.95 -18.12 2.34
CA THR A 176 24.45 -18.25 0.97
C THR A 176 22.99 -17.82 0.87
N LYS A 177 22.65 -17.06 -0.17
CA LYS A 177 21.26 -16.67 -0.45
C LYS A 177 20.49 -17.81 -1.10
N LYS A 178 19.16 -17.84 -0.95
CA LYS A 178 18.28 -18.92 -1.43
C LYS A 178 18.40 -19.27 -2.93
N LEU A 179 18.88 -18.33 -3.75
CA LEU A 179 19.16 -18.56 -5.18
C LEU A 179 20.36 -19.48 -5.41
N TYR A 180 21.22 -19.66 -4.40
CA TYR A 180 22.44 -20.44 -4.45
C TYR A 180 22.28 -21.70 -3.59
N HIS A 181 22.41 -22.86 -4.21
CA HIS A 181 22.35 -24.16 -3.52
C HIS A 181 23.59 -24.42 -2.63
N SER A 182 24.73 -23.79 -2.96
CA SER A 182 25.98 -23.86 -2.23
C SER A 182 26.83 -22.61 -2.53
N PHE A 183 27.87 -22.38 -1.72
CA PHE A 183 28.86 -21.36 -2.02
C PHE A 183 29.62 -21.76 -3.31
N PRO A 184 29.76 -20.88 -4.31
CA PRO A 184 30.20 -21.27 -5.65
C PRO A 184 31.72 -21.43 -5.82
N ILE A 185 32.51 -21.28 -4.75
CA ILE A 185 33.98 -21.27 -4.79
C ILE A 185 34.56 -22.51 -4.08
N GLY A 186 35.60 -23.10 -4.67
CA GLY A 186 36.34 -24.26 -4.16
C GLY A 186 37.58 -23.93 -3.29
N ILE A 187 38.19 -24.96 -2.70
CA ILE A 187 39.44 -24.83 -1.93
C ILE A 187 40.59 -24.42 -2.88
N GLY A 188 41.37 -23.42 -2.51
CA GLY A 188 42.50 -22.90 -3.28
C GLY A 188 42.16 -21.75 -4.24
N GLU A 189 40.87 -21.43 -4.41
CA GLU A 189 40.43 -20.31 -5.23
C GLU A 189 40.51 -18.97 -4.47
N LYS A 190 40.66 -17.88 -5.25
CA LYS A 190 40.76 -16.52 -4.73
C LYS A 190 39.38 -15.93 -4.45
N ILE A 191 39.32 -15.07 -3.44
CA ILE A 191 38.13 -14.32 -3.09
C ILE A 191 38.49 -12.91 -2.64
N HIS A 192 37.63 -11.96 -2.97
CA HIS A 192 37.75 -10.58 -2.52
C HIS A 192 36.90 -10.37 -1.28
N VAL A 193 37.50 -9.87 -0.20
CA VAL A 193 36.81 -9.61 1.06
C VAL A 193 36.74 -8.11 1.27
N LEU A 194 35.52 -7.59 1.41
CA LEU A 194 35.26 -6.18 1.66
C LEU A 194 34.67 -5.97 3.05
N PHE A 195 35.12 -4.94 3.76
CA PHE A 195 34.57 -4.54 5.05
C PHE A 195 34.49 -3.02 5.16
N SER A 196 33.55 -2.53 5.97
CA SER A 196 33.37 -1.09 6.16
C SER A 196 34.28 -0.57 7.28
N GLY A 197 35.15 0.39 6.97
CA GLY A 197 36.03 1.10 7.90
C GLY A 197 35.31 2.12 8.79
N GLU A 198 36.04 2.81 9.67
CA GLU A 198 35.48 3.78 10.63
C GLU A 198 34.83 4.99 9.91
N ASP A 199 35.46 5.50 8.85
CA ASP A 199 34.98 6.63 8.04
C ASP A 199 33.92 6.24 6.98
N LYS A 200 33.20 5.13 7.19
CA LYS A 200 32.23 4.55 6.23
C LYS A 200 32.80 4.16 4.86
N ASP A 201 34.11 4.24 4.68
CA ASP A 201 34.82 3.74 3.51
C ASP A 201 34.77 2.21 3.44
N TRP A 202 34.75 1.65 2.23
CA TRP A 202 34.88 0.21 2.01
C TRP A 202 36.34 -0.14 1.74
N MET A 203 36.89 -1.00 2.60
CA MET A 203 38.23 -1.55 2.49
C MET A 203 38.15 -2.94 1.87
N ARG A 204 39.06 -3.28 0.96
CA ARG A 204 39.15 -4.54 0.25
C ARG A 204 40.50 -5.19 0.45
N PHE A 205 40.51 -6.51 0.63
CA PHE A 205 41.71 -7.34 0.53
C PHE A 205 41.38 -8.65 -0.18
N ASP A 206 42.41 -9.29 -0.72
CA ASP A 206 42.29 -10.57 -1.41
C ASP A 206 42.67 -11.69 -0.46
N ALA A 207 41.96 -12.82 -0.55
CA ALA A 207 42.21 -14.00 0.25
C ALA A 207 42.08 -15.29 -0.56
N THR A 208 42.73 -16.36 -0.11
CA THR A 208 42.57 -17.72 -0.64
C THR A 208 41.80 -18.58 0.35
N ILE A 209 40.90 -19.44 -0.15
CA ILE A 209 40.17 -20.40 0.68
C ILE A 209 41.05 -21.61 1.00
N LEU A 210 41.28 -21.88 2.29
CA LEU A 210 42.08 -23.00 2.78
C LEU A 210 41.26 -24.26 3.03
N ASN A 211 40.06 -24.10 3.58
CA ASN A 211 39.14 -25.20 3.89
C ASN A 211 37.69 -24.73 3.93
N PHE A 212 36.77 -25.69 3.81
CA PHE A 212 35.34 -25.44 3.73
C PHE A 212 34.57 -26.51 4.52
N LYS A 213 33.70 -26.09 5.45
CA LYS A 213 32.80 -26.97 6.21
C LYS A 213 31.43 -26.34 6.36
N GLY A 214 30.55 -26.55 5.38
CA GLY A 214 29.22 -25.93 5.36
C GLY A 214 29.34 -24.43 5.20
N ASN A 215 28.88 -23.64 6.17
CA ASN A 215 29.01 -22.17 6.10
C ASN A 215 30.34 -21.65 6.67
N ASP A 216 31.12 -22.49 7.33
CA ASP A 216 32.40 -22.10 7.94
C ASP A 216 33.55 -22.32 6.94
N ILE A 217 34.37 -21.28 6.78
CA ILE A 217 35.50 -21.24 5.85
C ILE A 217 36.77 -20.78 6.55
N GLY A 218 37.90 -21.37 6.16
CA GLY A 218 39.23 -20.86 6.51
C GLY A 218 39.77 -20.03 5.35
N ILE A 219 40.16 -18.78 5.60
CA ILE A 219 40.75 -17.91 4.58
C ILE A 219 42.17 -17.50 4.94
N GLN A 220 43.04 -17.34 3.95
CA GLN A 220 44.38 -16.78 4.11
C GLN A 220 44.49 -15.46 3.36
N ILE A 221 44.90 -14.39 4.04
CA ILE A 221 45.01 -13.06 3.44
C ILE A 221 46.23 -13.00 2.50
N LEU A 222 46.03 -12.54 1.27
CA LEU A 222 47.06 -12.36 0.25
C LEU A 222 47.57 -10.93 0.16
N THR A 223 46.68 -9.94 0.28
CA THR A 223 47.01 -8.51 0.12
C THR A 223 46.63 -7.71 1.37
N PRO A 224 47.32 -6.60 1.66
CA PRO A 224 46.90 -5.68 2.72
C PRO A 224 45.55 -5.03 2.38
N PRO A 225 44.77 -4.58 3.39
CA PRO A 225 43.51 -3.89 3.15
C PRO A 225 43.73 -2.52 2.51
N GLU A 226 43.14 -2.31 1.34
CA GLU A 226 43.19 -1.04 0.58
C GLU A 226 41.79 -0.46 0.39
N LYS A 227 41.69 0.86 0.21
CA LYS A 227 40.40 1.54 0.00
C LYS A 227 39.88 1.27 -1.41
N ASP A 228 38.69 0.67 -1.51
CA ASP A 228 38.01 0.44 -2.79
C ASP A 228 37.10 1.64 -3.10
N ALA A 229 37.60 2.58 -3.91
CA ALA A 229 36.88 3.81 -4.24
C ALA A 229 35.57 3.55 -5.02
N GLU A 230 35.53 2.49 -5.83
CA GLU A 230 34.37 2.16 -6.65
C GLU A 230 33.24 1.58 -5.81
N LYS A 231 33.53 0.58 -4.96
CA LYS A 231 32.54 0.03 -4.03
C LYS A 231 32.23 0.99 -2.90
N THR A 232 33.15 1.86 -2.50
CA THR A 232 32.84 2.99 -1.61
C THR A 232 31.82 3.93 -2.25
N ARG A 233 31.95 4.25 -3.55
CA ARG A 233 30.93 5.03 -4.26
C ARG A 233 29.62 4.26 -4.46
N ALA A 234 29.66 2.98 -4.81
CA ALA A 234 28.47 2.20 -5.15
C ALA A 234 27.69 1.69 -3.93
N TRP A 235 28.40 1.24 -2.88
CA TRP A 235 27.83 0.67 -1.65
C TRP A 235 27.87 1.65 -0.48
N GLY A 236 28.85 2.55 -0.45
CA GLY A 236 28.73 3.76 0.38
C GLY A 236 27.69 4.72 -0.20
N GLY A 237 27.36 4.60 -1.50
CA GLY A 237 26.34 5.35 -2.23
C GLY A 237 24.96 4.70 -2.32
N VAL A 238 24.52 3.99 -1.27
CA VAL A 238 23.10 4.09 -0.90
C VAL A 238 22.97 5.09 0.25
N HIS A 239 23.43 6.30 -0.02
CA HIS A 239 22.51 7.40 0.17
C HIS A 239 21.27 7.07 -0.67
N MET A 240 20.10 7.23 -0.06
CA MET A 240 18.91 7.72 -0.77
C MET A 240 19.36 8.58 -1.96
N ALA A 241 18.84 8.35 -3.16
CA ALA A 241 19.28 9.01 -4.38
C ALA A 241 19.04 10.54 -4.37
N GLY A 242 19.76 11.27 -3.52
CA GLY A 242 19.63 12.69 -3.18
C GLY A 242 20.17 13.09 -1.79
N ALA A 243 21.04 12.31 -1.16
CA ALA A 243 21.71 12.70 0.08
C ALA A 243 23.25 12.81 0.03
N ALA A 244 23.85 13.00 -1.16
CA ALA A 244 25.23 13.49 -1.25
C ALA A 244 25.21 15.03 -1.33
N GLY A 245 25.00 15.68 -0.18
CA GLY A 245 25.06 17.14 -0.03
C GLY A 245 24.16 17.77 1.05
N GLN A 246 23.26 17.02 1.69
CA GLN A 246 22.27 17.59 2.64
C GLN A 246 22.13 16.88 4.00
N ASP A 247 22.89 15.82 4.28
CA ASP A 247 22.81 15.12 5.58
C ASP A 247 23.59 15.80 6.73
N ASP A 248 24.27 16.92 6.45
CA ASP A 248 24.81 17.85 7.47
C ASP A 248 23.89 19.06 7.69
N GLN A 249 22.61 18.98 7.35
CA GLN A 249 21.63 19.97 7.78
C GLN A 249 21.24 19.68 9.23
N PRO A 250 21.70 20.48 10.23
CA PRO A 250 21.22 20.31 11.59
C PRO A 250 19.70 20.49 11.61
N LEU A 251 19.01 19.69 12.42
CA LEU A 251 17.56 19.85 12.60
C LEU A 251 17.28 21.29 13.05
N PRO A 252 16.45 22.06 12.33
CA PRO A 252 16.10 23.41 12.74
C PRO A 252 15.47 23.41 14.13
N ASP A 253 15.81 24.40 14.96
CA ASP A 253 15.39 24.45 16.37
C ASP A 253 13.87 24.42 16.55
N GLU A 254 13.12 24.90 15.55
CA GLU A 254 11.66 24.91 15.53
C GLU A 254 11.02 23.51 15.53
N PHE A 255 11.75 22.48 15.08
CA PHE A 255 11.30 21.09 15.06
C PHE A 255 11.76 20.27 16.26
N ARG A 256 12.49 20.86 17.21
CA ARG A 256 12.87 20.17 18.45
C ARG A 256 11.67 19.98 19.36
N ASP A 257 11.57 18.83 20.00
CA ASP A 257 10.47 18.50 20.91
C ASP A 257 9.09 18.56 20.19
N SER A 258 9.05 18.09 18.94
CA SER A 258 7.89 18.23 18.05
C SER A 258 6.62 17.65 18.65
N LEU A 259 6.72 16.48 19.29
CA LEU A 259 5.58 15.79 19.88
C LEU A 259 4.96 16.62 21.00
N HIS A 260 5.78 17.16 21.91
CA HIS A 260 5.29 17.97 23.00
C HIS A 260 4.70 19.31 22.50
N GLN A 261 5.28 19.92 21.46
CA GLN A 261 4.69 21.09 20.79
C GLN A 261 3.29 20.78 20.25
N ILE A 262 3.09 19.63 19.60
CA ILE A 262 1.78 19.20 19.06
C ILE A 262 0.78 18.95 20.20
N LEU A 263 1.20 18.24 21.25
CA LEU A 263 0.34 17.93 22.41
C LEU A 263 -0.04 19.19 23.20
N ARG A 264 0.89 20.14 23.36
CA ARG A 264 0.60 21.44 23.99
C ARG A 264 -0.37 22.25 23.15
N TYR A 265 -0.19 22.25 21.83
CA TYR A 265 -1.08 22.95 20.91
C TYR A 265 -2.50 22.39 20.97
N SER A 266 -2.67 21.06 20.98
CA SER A 266 -3.99 20.41 20.98
C SER A 266 -4.86 20.82 22.18
N GLY A 267 -4.26 21.10 23.34
CA GLY A 267 -4.98 21.45 24.57
C GLY A 267 -5.81 20.31 25.16
N MET A 268 -5.46 19.07 24.84
CA MET A 268 -6.10 17.88 25.40
C MET A 268 -5.76 17.69 26.89
N SER A 269 -6.50 16.83 27.57
CA SER A 269 -6.26 16.51 28.99
C SER A 269 -4.91 15.81 29.19
N ALA A 270 -4.30 15.99 30.37
CA ALA A 270 -3.00 15.39 30.71
C ALA A 270 -3.00 13.85 30.58
N SER A 271 -4.14 13.20 30.84
CA SER A 271 -4.28 11.75 30.66
C SER A 271 -4.24 11.35 29.18
N ALA A 272 -4.90 12.10 28.30
CA ALA A 272 -4.91 11.81 26.87
C ALA A 272 -3.53 12.08 26.23
N THR A 273 -2.87 13.17 26.64
CA THR A 273 -1.51 13.47 26.16
C THR A 273 -0.50 12.41 26.60
N ALA A 274 -0.62 11.90 27.83
CA ALA A 274 0.23 10.81 28.33
C ALA A 274 0.03 9.50 27.55
N ASP A 275 -1.21 9.16 27.18
CA ASP A 275 -1.50 7.98 26.37
C ASP A 275 -0.91 8.09 24.96
N ILE A 276 -1.09 9.25 24.30
CA ILE A 276 -0.48 9.51 22.98
C ILE A 276 1.05 9.43 23.06
N GLN A 277 1.67 10.06 24.05
CA GLN A 277 3.12 10.02 24.24
C GLN A 277 3.63 8.59 24.39
N LYS A 278 2.93 7.77 25.19
CA LYS A 278 3.25 6.35 25.37
C LYS A 278 3.17 5.58 24.05
N ARG A 279 2.14 5.84 23.23
CA ARG A 279 1.95 5.17 21.93
C ARG A 279 3.01 5.56 20.91
N VAL A 280 3.36 6.85 20.83
CA VAL A 280 4.42 7.32 19.93
C VAL A 280 5.78 6.74 20.35
N ASN A 281 6.08 6.71 21.66
CA ASN A 281 7.30 6.09 22.16
C ASN A 281 7.36 4.59 21.84
N ALA A 282 6.26 3.86 22.06
CA ALA A 282 6.17 2.45 21.68
C ALA A 282 6.38 2.23 20.17
N PHE A 283 5.86 3.13 19.33
CA PHE A 283 6.07 3.10 17.89
C PHE A 283 7.51 3.41 17.49
N LYS A 284 8.18 4.37 18.15
CA LYS A 284 9.61 4.67 17.93
C LYS A 284 10.48 3.45 18.24
N GLU A 285 10.19 2.75 19.32
CA GLU A 285 10.92 1.55 19.74
C GLU A 285 10.63 0.34 18.82
N HIS A 286 9.36 0.16 18.44
CA HIS A 286 8.88 -1.05 17.78
C HIS A 286 7.86 -0.76 16.66
N PRO A 287 8.24 -0.06 15.56
CA PRO A 287 7.29 0.39 14.54
C PRO A 287 6.58 -0.78 13.84
N GLY A 288 7.33 -1.84 13.48
CA GLY A 288 6.75 -3.02 12.85
C GLY A 288 5.75 -3.78 13.73
N LEU A 289 6.07 -3.91 15.03
CA LEU A 289 5.20 -4.60 15.98
C LEU A 289 3.94 -3.81 16.25
N VAL A 290 4.07 -2.51 16.50
CA VAL A 290 2.94 -1.62 16.76
C VAL A 290 2.01 -1.61 15.56
N ARG A 291 2.54 -1.51 14.32
CA ARG A 291 1.70 -1.62 13.13
C ARG A 291 0.99 -2.96 13.02
N LYS A 292 1.58 -4.08 13.42
CA LYS A 292 0.95 -5.40 13.31
C LYS A 292 -0.13 -5.64 14.38
N ASP A 293 0.09 -5.13 15.58
CA ASP A 293 -0.73 -5.44 16.78
C ASP A 293 -1.64 -4.29 17.19
N HIS A 294 -1.66 -3.17 16.45
CA HIS A 294 -2.50 -2.03 16.76
C HIS A 294 -3.98 -2.41 16.75
N LYS A 295 -4.74 -1.72 17.59
CA LYS A 295 -6.19 -1.82 17.63
C LYS A 295 -6.84 -0.59 16.98
N PRO A 296 -8.10 -0.69 16.50
CA PRO A 296 -8.86 0.45 16.00
C PRO A 296 -8.91 1.64 16.96
N GLU A 297 -9.00 1.39 18.27
CA GLU A 297 -9.06 2.43 19.30
C GLU A 297 -7.77 3.25 19.38
N ASP A 298 -6.63 2.64 19.03
CA ASP A 298 -5.35 3.32 19.00
C ASP A 298 -5.35 4.41 17.91
N ILE A 299 -5.90 4.10 16.74
CA ILE A 299 -6.04 5.04 15.62
C ILE A 299 -7.03 6.15 16.00
N GLN A 300 -8.15 5.81 16.64
CA GLN A 300 -9.12 6.80 17.11
C GLN A 300 -8.51 7.84 18.04
N THR A 301 -7.56 7.43 18.90
CA THR A 301 -6.82 8.35 19.78
C THR A 301 -6.03 9.40 18.97
N PHE A 302 -5.38 9.00 17.87
CA PHE A 302 -4.69 9.95 16.98
C PHE A 302 -5.66 10.81 16.18
N LEU A 303 -6.84 10.31 15.84
CA LEU A 303 -7.88 11.12 15.18
C LEU A 303 -8.45 12.18 16.12
N GLN A 304 -8.60 11.88 17.41
CA GLN A 304 -8.98 12.88 18.41
C GLN A 304 -7.90 13.97 18.57
N LEU A 305 -6.63 13.58 18.53
CA LEU A 305 -5.52 14.54 18.47
C LEU A 305 -5.61 15.42 17.21
N TYR A 306 -5.85 14.81 16.05
CA TYR A 306 -6.02 15.52 14.79
C TYR A 306 -7.20 16.50 14.86
N ALA A 307 -8.36 16.07 15.34
CA ALA A 307 -9.55 16.89 15.51
C ALA A 307 -9.28 18.10 16.41
N SER A 308 -8.63 17.88 17.56
CA SER A 308 -8.29 18.93 18.53
C SER A 308 -7.33 19.97 17.95
N CYS A 309 -6.27 19.51 17.28
CA CYS A 309 -5.32 20.38 16.59
C CYS A 309 -6.00 21.14 15.44
N TYR A 310 -6.84 20.49 14.65
CA TYR A 310 -7.52 21.10 13.51
C TYR A 310 -8.56 22.17 13.94
N ALA A 311 -9.34 21.89 14.98
CA ALA A 311 -10.30 22.85 15.54
C ALA A 311 -9.62 24.13 16.01
N LYS A 312 -8.46 24.01 16.68
CA LYS A 312 -7.62 25.15 17.05
C LYS A 312 -6.96 25.82 15.85
N TYR A 313 -6.42 25.06 14.91
CA TYR A 313 -5.86 25.58 13.66
C TYR A 313 -6.83 26.49 12.91
N ARG A 314 -8.14 26.23 13.01
CA ARG A 314 -9.15 27.02 12.33
C ARG A 314 -9.66 28.24 13.12
N SER A 315 -9.52 28.23 14.44
CA SER A 315 -10.05 29.24 15.36
C SER A 315 -9.00 30.20 15.93
N ASP A 316 -7.74 29.77 16.00
CA ASP A 316 -6.64 30.53 16.59
C ASP A 316 -6.04 31.52 15.58
N ILE A 317 -5.77 32.74 16.05
CA ILE A 317 -5.09 33.81 15.29
C ILE A 317 -3.57 33.75 15.54
N SER A 318 -3.14 32.98 16.54
CA SER A 318 -1.74 32.84 16.95
C SER A 318 -0.89 32.12 15.90
N PRO A 319 0.43 32.38 15.86
CA PRO A 319 1.35 31.66 14.98
C PRO A 319 1.33 30.17 15.29
N ILE A 320 1.01 29.36 14.28
CA ILE A 320 0.90 27.90 14.41
C ILE A 320 2.32 27.29 14.39
N PRO A 321 2.68 26.44 15.37
CA PRO A 321 3.97 25.77 15.37
C PRO A 321 4.19 24.92 14.11
N LYS A 322 5.40 24.93 13.54
CA LYS A 322 5.75 24.16 12.33
C LYS A 322 5.48 22.65 12.48
N PRO A 323 5.77 22.00 13.63
CA PRO A 323 5.41 20.60 13.83
C PRO A 323 3.90 20.32 13.71
N VAL A 324 3.03 21.25 14.14
CA VAL A 324 1.58 21.13 14.00
C VAL A 324 1.15 21.17 12.54
N ILE A 325 1.79 22.02 11.73
CA ILE A 325 1.52 22.09 10.28
C ILE A 325 1.89 20.77 9.62
N LEU A 326 3.07 20.21 9.92
CA LEU A 326 3.48 18.90 9.42
C LEU A 326 2.55 17.78 9.91
N PHE A 327 2.10 17.82 11.16
CA PHE A 327 1.15 16.85 11.70
C PHE A 327 -0.16 16.84 10.91
N LEU A 328 -0.74 18.01 10.63
CA LEU A 328 -2.01 18.12 9.91
C LEU A 328 -1.95 17.65 8.45
N HIS A 329 -0.77 17.69 7.83
CA HIS A 329 -0.56 17.36 6.41
C HIS A 329 0.15 16.03 6.16
N PHE A 330 0.81 15.45 7.15
CA PHE A 330 1.62 14.25 7.00
C PHE A 330 1.53 13.26 8.16
N PHE A 331 0.76 13.52 9.22
CA PHE A 331 0.83 12.72 10.46
C PHE A 331 2.26 12.62 11.03
N PHE A 332 3.02 13.70 10.91
CA PHE A 332 4.30 13.88 11.59
C PHE A 332 4.08 14.10 13.09
N LEU A 333 4.73 13.28 13.93
CA LEU A 333 4.55 13.35 15.38
C LEU A 333 5.85 13.58 16.15
N ASP A 334 6.98 13.07 15.67
CA ASP A 334 8.26 13.12 16.39
C ASP A 334 9.41 13.25 15.38
N GLU A 335 10.35 14.14 15.69
CA GLU A 335 11.49 14.45 14.84
C GLU A 335 12.47 13.29 14.66
N ASN A 336 12.51 12.32 15.58
CA ASN A 336 13.42 11.17 15.50
C ASN A 336 12.89 10.05 14.60
N LEU A 337 11.65 10.17 14.11
CA LEU A 337 11.06 9.19 13.19
C LEU A 337 11.46 9.42 11.74
N LEU A 338 12.07 10.57 11.42
CA LEU A 338 12.50 10.98 10.08
C LEU A 338 13.91 11.57 10.13
N SER A 339 14.59 11.57 9.00
CA SER A 339 15.84 12.32 8.86
C SER A 339 15.59 13.85 8.88
N PRO A 340 16.50 14.67 9.45
CA PRO A 340 16.37 16.13 9.46
C PRO A 340 16.18 16.73 8.07
N SER A 341 16.94 16.24 7.08
CA SER A 341 16.86 16.65 5.67
C SER A 341 15.45 16.44 5.11
N ARG A 342 14.83 15.30 5.42
CA ARG A 342 13.46 14.99 5.01
C ARG A 342 12.42 15.89 5.68
N ILE A 343 12.57 16.19 6.97
CA ILE A 343 11.66 17.10 7.69
C ILE A 343 11.65 18.48 7.01
N VAL A 344 12.82 19.01 6.68
CA VAL A 344 12.99 20.28 5.96
C VAL A 344 12.36 20.22 4.56
N GLN A 345 12.57 19.12 3.82
CA GLN A 345 11.96 18.91 2.50
C GLN A 345 10.42 18.87 2.55
N LEU A 346 9.85 18.16 3.52
CA LEU A 346 8.39 18.08 3.70
C LEU A 346 7.81 19.46 4.00
N TYR A 347 8.45 20.20 4.91
CA TYR A 347 7.97 21.53 5.29
C TYR A 347 8.08 22.54 4.13
N SER A 348 9.23 22.61 3.47
CA SER A 348 9.42 23.50 2.32
C SER A 348 8.49 23.18 1.14
N THR A 349 8.08 21.92 0.98
CA THR A 349 7.06 21.52 0.01
C THR A 349 5.71 22.12 0.36
N LEU A 350 5.30 22.10 1.64
CA LEU A 350 4.05 22.74 2.07
C LEU A 350 4.09 24.26 1.89
N GLU A 351 5.20 24.92 2.17
CA GLU A 351 5.34 26.37 1.95
C GLU A 351 5.16 26.72 0.47
N LYS A 352 5.72 25.92 -0.44
CA LYS A 352 5.52 26.08 -1.89
C LYS A 352 4.06 25.87 -2.31
N LEU A 353 3.36 24.92 -1.69
CA LEU A 353 1.94 24.68 -1.98
C LEU A 353 1.05 25.82 -1.47
N ARG A 354 1.35 26.36 -0.28
CA ARG A 354 0.59 27.47 0.33
C ARG A 354 0.82 28.79 -0.39
N SER A 355 2.06 29.11 -0.75
CA SER A 355 2.36 30.32 -1.53
C SER A 355 1.66 30.32 -2.89
N ARG A 356 1.48 29.15 -3.50
CA ARG A 356 0.74 29.00 -4.77
C ARG A 356 -0.77 29.13 -4.64
N SER A 357 -1.36 28.79 -3.48
CA SER A 357 -2.80 28.93 -3.29
C SER A 357 -3.24 30.40 -3.14
N GLU A 358 -2.29 31.31 -2.90
CA GLU A 358 -2.52 32.76 -2.83
C GLU A 358 -2.42 33.45 -4.21
N GLU A 359 -1.85 32.79 -5.23
CA GLU A 359 -1.87 33.30 -6.60
C GLU A 359 -3.24 33.05 -7.25
N PRO A 360 -3.87 34.06 -7.88
CA PRO A 360 -5.11 33.88 -8.63
C PRO A 360 -4.80 33.11 -9.92
N TYR A 361 -4.62 31.79 -9.83
CA TYR A 361 -4.64 30.96 -11.02
C TYR A 361 -6.03 31.04 -11.65
N PRO A 362 -6.16 31.45 -12.92
CA PRO A 362 -7.34 31.09 -13.69
C PRO A 362 -7.25 29.57 -13.86
N SER A 363 -7.95 28.81 -13.01
CA SER A 363 -7.89 27.36 -13.04
C SER A 363 -8.59 26.84 -14.29
N ASN A 364 -7.89 26.84 -15.43
CA ASN A 364 -8.29 26.18 -16.68
C ASN A 364 -8.33 24.64 -16.56
N HIS A 365 -8.32 24.10 -15.34
CA HIS A 365 -8.31 22.68 -15.06
C HIS A 365 -9.62 22.31 -14.35
N ASN A 366 -10.33 21.32 -14.89
CA ASN A 366 -11.68 20.98 -14.45
C ASN A 366 -11.73 20.10 -13.19
N ILE A 367 -10.61 19.47 -12.81
CA ILE A 367 -10.51 18.64 -11.59
C ILE A 367 -10.13 19.47 -10.37
N ALA A 368 -10.91 19.31 -9.30
CA ALA A 368 -10.65 19.94 -8.01
C ALA A 368 -9.86 19.00 -7.11
N ILE A 369 -8.79 19.50 -6.51
CA ILE A 369 -7.88 18.74 -5.64
C ILE A 369 -7.79 19.49 -4.31
N TYR A 370 -7.96 18.77 -3.20
CA TYR A 370 -7.97 19.33 -1.86
C TYR A 370 -7.02 18.55 -0.96
N LEU A 371 -6.22 19.27 -0.16
CA LEU A 371 -5.58 18.69 1.00
C LEU A 371 -6.63 18.47 2.10
N LEU A 372 -6.43 17.50 2.99
CA LEU A 372 -7.43 17.20 4.02
C LEU A 372 -7.84 18.43 4.86
N PRO A 373 -6.94 19.30 5.35
CA PRO A 373 -7.35 20.49 6.11
C PRO A 373 -8.27 21.43 5.32
N GLU A 374 -8.02 21.60 4.01
CA GLU A 374 -8.85 22.42 3.13
C GLU A 374 -10.23 21.78 2.93
N TRP A 375 -10.24 20.46 2.69
CA TRP A 375 -11.46 19.67 2.55
C TRP A 375 -12.36 19.79 3.79
N LEU A 376 -11.80 19.60 4.98
CA LEU A 376 -12.53 19.77 6.24
C LEU A 376 -13.11 21.19 6.37
N GLY A 377 -12.37 22.22 5.93
CA GLY A 377 -12.88 23.59 5.91
C GLY A 377 -14.09 23.79 4.99
N LEU A 378 -14.14 23.09 3.85
CA LEU A 378 -15.27 23.11 2.93
C LEU A 378 -16.49 22.37 3.48
N ILE A 379 -16.28 21.28 4.23
CA ILE A 379 -17.35 20.56 4.93
C ILE A 379 -17.94 21.43 6.03
N LEU A 380 -17.11 22.00 6.90
CA LEU A 380 -17.56 22.81 8.03
C LEU A 380 -18.23 24.12 7.61
N SER A 381 -17.86 24.67 6.44
CA SER A 381 -18.54 25.86 5.88
C SER A 381 -19.80 25.53 5.07
N GLY A 382 -20.19 24.26 4.94
CA GLY A 382 -21.36 23.83 4.17
C GLY A 382 -21.23 23.94 2.65
N LYS A 383 -20.03 24.27 2.13
CA LYS A 383 -19.77 24.35 0.67
C LYS A 383 -19.73 22.98 0.01
N LYS A 384 -19.37 21.94 0.77
CA LYS A 384 -19.33 20.54 0.35
C LYS A 384 -20.06 19.69 1.39
N THR A 385 -20.68 18.60 0.96
CA THR A 385 -21.40 17.69 1.86
C THR A 385 -20.46 16.69 2.52
N PRO A 386 -20.71 16.23 3.75
CA PRO A 386 -19.88 15.23 4.40
C PRO A 386 -19.91 13.87 3.67
N SER A 387 -18.88 13.08 3.89
CA SER A 387 -18.74 11.71 3.38
C SER A 387 -19.81 10.79 3.96
N ARG A 388 -20.23 9.79 3.17
CA ARG A 388 -21.17 8.76 3.65
C ARG A 388 -20.47 7.79 4.58
N ASN A 389 -21.24 7.16 5.46
CA ASN A 389 -20.72 6.08 6.31
C ASN A 389 -20.58 4.75 5.54
N HIS A 390 -20.09 3.72 6.23
CA HIS A 390 -19.93 2.36 5.70
C HIS A 390 -21.26 1.70 5.24
N LEU A 391 -22.41 2.21 5.69
CA LEU A 391 -23.75 1.78 5.26
C LEU A 391 -24.31 2.62 4.09
N ALA A 392 -23.47 3.47 3.49
CA ALA A 392 -23.84 4.42 2.44
C ALA A 392 -24.92 5.44 2.87
N GLN A 393 -25.04 5.73 4.17
CA GLN A 393 -25.95 6.75 4.69
C GLN A 393 -25.25 8.11 4.78
N SER A 394 -25.98 9.19 4.49
CA SER A 394 -25.49 10.56 4.70
C SER A 394 -25.58 10.96 6.17
N TYR A 395 -24.81 11.98 6.55
CA TYR A 395 -24.85 12.58 7.90
C TYR A 395 -26.28 13.01 8.28
N GLU A 396 -26.97 13.69 7.37
CA GLU A 396 -28.36 14.14 7.55
C GLU A 396 -29.34 12.96 7.73
N GLN A 397 -29.14 11.87 6.98
CA GLN A 397 -29.98 10.66 7.11
C GLN A 397 -29.79 10.02 8.48
N VAL A 398 -28.55 9.93 8.97
CA VAL A 398 -28.28 9.39 10.30
C VAL A 398 -28.85 10.30 11.37
N LYS A 399 -28.65 11.62 11.27
CA LYS A 399 -29.24 12.62 12.18
C LYS A 399 -30.77 12.49 12.24
N ALA A 400 -31.45 12.47 11.09
CA ALA A 400 -32.90 12.28 11.01
C ALA A 400 -33.35 10.93 11.58
N SER A 401 -32.57 9.86 11.39
CA SER A 401 -32.89 8.54 11.94
C SER A 401 -32.77 8.48 13.46
N LEU A 402 -31.82 9.20 14.05
CA LEU A 402 -31.65 9.31 15.49
C LEU A 402 -32.83 10.04 16.12
N VAL A 403 -33.20 11.22 15.58
CA VAL A 403 -34.37 11.99 16.04
C VAL A 403 -35.65 11.15 16.00
N ARG A 404 -35.87 10.36 14.94
CA ARG A 404 -37.03 9.46 14.85
C ARG A 404 -37.02 8.34 15.91
N LYS A 405 -35.84 7.88 16.34
CA LYS A 405 -35.71 6.80 17.33
C LYS A 405 -35.82 7.31 18.77
N THR A 406 -35.20 8.44 19.08
CA THR A 406 -35.16 9.00 20.43
C THR A 406 -36.34 9.92 20.74
N GLY A 407 -37.05 10.42 19.71
CA GLY A 407 -38.18 11.34 19.87
C GLY A 407 -37.79 12.72 20.41
N LYS A 408 -36.51 12.94 20.67
CA LYS A 408 -35.92 14.22 21.06
C LYS A 408 -34.97 14.67 19.96
N ASP A 409 -35.16 15.91 19.54
CA ASP A 409 -34.17 16.59 18.73
C ASP A 409 -33.10 17.20 19.66
N ASP A 410 -32.21 16.33 20.16
CA ASP A 410 -31.08 16.79 20.99
C ASP A 410 -30.20 17.80 20.22
N SER A 411 -30.28 17.82 18.89
CA SER A 411 -29.54 18.74 18.02
C SER A 411 -30.20 20.12 17.84
N ALA A 412 -31.48 20.28 18.19
CA ALA A 412 -32.12 21.60 18.21
C ALA A 412 -31.64 22.45 19.41
N ASN A 413 -31.11 21.81 20.45
CA ASN A 413 -30.59 22.46 21.66
C ASN A 413 -29.06 22.59 21.68
N GLN A 414 -28.36 21.99 20.72
CA GLN A 414 -26.90 22.06 20.61
C GLN A 414 -26.48 23.37 19.95
N SER A 415 -25.47 24.01 20.52
CA SER A 415 -24.92 25.26 19.98
C SER A 415 -24.27 25.00 18.62
N GLY A 416 -24.25 26.01 17.72
CA GLY A 416 -23.69 25.84 16.37
C GLY A 416 -22.22 25.36 16.34
N ILE A 417 -21.47 25.53 17.43
CA ILE A 417 -20.08 25.02 17.55
C ILE A 417 -20.06 23.51 17.80
N GLU A 418 -20.93 22.99 18.67
CA GLU A 418 -21.01 21.55 18.96
C GLU A 418 -21.43 20.75 17.72
N ASP A 419 -22.38 21.27 16.95
CA ASP A 419 -22.78 20.71 15.66
C ASP A 419 -21.59 20.62 14.68
N LEU A 420 -20.75 21.67 14.62
CA LEU A 420 -19.54 21.67 13.77
C LEU A 420 -18.50 20.66 14.26
N LEU A 421 -18.34 20.47 15.57
CA LEU A 421 -17.44 19.46 16.13
C LEU A 421 -17.94 18.04 15.82
N HIS A 422 -19.23 17.79 15.95
CA HIS A 422 -19.82 16.50 15.55
C HIS A 422 -19.66 16.22 14.05
N LEU A 423 -19.79 17.26 13.21
CA LEU A 423 -19.57 17.15 11.78
C LEU A 423 -18.08 16.87 11.45
N LEU A 424 -17.15 17.51 12.16
CA LEU A 424 -15.72 17.24 12.06
C LEU A 424 -15.41 15.78 12.42
N ASP A 425 -15.90 15.31 13.56
CA ASP A 425 -15.70 13.93 14.02
C ASP A 425 -16.28 12.91 13.04
N TRP A 426 -17.45 13.21 12.46
CA TRP A 426 -18.06 12.41 11.41
C TRP A 426 -17.15 12.32 10.18
N GLU A 427 -16.63 13.44 9.69
CA GLU A 427 -15.78 13.43 8.50
C GLU A 427 -14.44 12.74 8.77
N LEU A 428 -13.81 12.96 9.93
CA LEU A 428 -12.56 12.27 10.29
C LEU A 428 -12.76 10.75 10.43
N SER A 429 -13.87 10.32 11.05
CA SER A 429 -14.17 8.90 11.22
C SER A 429 -14.54 8.22 9.91
N ASN A 430 -15.26 8.90 9.02
CA ASN A 430 -15.66 8.30 7.77
C ASN A 430 -14.55 8.40 6.73
N LEU A 431 -14.03 9.59 6.47
CA LEU A 431 -13.03 9.86 5.44
C LEU A 431 -11.60 9.50 5.86
N LEU A 432 -11.11 10.02 6.98
CA LEU A 432 -9.69 9.85 7.35
C LEU A 432 -9.40 8.43 7.88
N TYR A 433 -10.20 7.92 8.81
CA TYR A 433 -10.01 6.56 9.35
C TYR A 433 -10.17 5.47 8.28
N ASN A 434 -11.33 5.41 7.61
CA ASN A 434 -11.53 4.37 6.60
C ASN A 434 -10.71 4.66 5.33
N GLY A 435 -10.35 5.92 5.07
CA GLY A 435 -9.43 6.30 4.02
C GLY A 435 -8.02 5.78 4.25
N LEU A 436 -7.46 5.93 5.46
CA LEU A 436 -6.19 5.33 5.86
C LEU A 436 -6.17 3.81 5.60
N ILE A 437 -7.23 3.12 6.01
CA ILE A 437 -7.38 1.68 5.77
C ILE A 437 -7.47 1.38 4.26
N GLY A 438 -8.20 2.20 3.50
CA GLY A 438 -8.42 2.00 2.08
C GLY A 438 -7.18 2.19 1.21
N VAL A 439 -6.41 3.26 1.47
CA VAL A 439 -5.17 3.59 0.73
C VAL A 439 -4.01 2.66 1.12
N SER A 440 -4.10 2.01 2.28
CA SER A 440 -3.21 0.92 2.65
C SER A 440 -3.53 -0.35 1.84
N SER A 441 -2.51 -1.03 1.35
CA SER A 441 -2.66 -2.35 0.72
C SER A 441 -2.95 -3.45 1.75
N ASN A 442 -2.53 -3.25 3.01
CA ASN A 442 -2.78 -4.15 4.12
C ASN A 442 -3.40 -3.36 5.28
N PRO A 443 -4.73 -3.47 5.49
CA PRO A 443 -5.42 -2.86 6.62
C PRO A 443 -4.75 -3.12 7.97
N ASN A 444 -4.20 -4.33 8.17
CA ASN A 444 -3.56 -4.74 9.42
C ASN A 444 -2.22 -4.05 9.68
N LEU A 445 -1.69 -3.26 8.74
CA LEU A 445 -0.46 -2.48 8.92
C LEU A 445 -0.71 -0.97 8.79
N ALA A 446 -1.98 -0.56 8.64
CA ALA A 446 -2.34 0.83 8.46
C ALA A 446 -2.27 1.57 9.82
N TYR A 447 -1.30 2.46 9.97
CA TYR A 447 -1.11 3.21 11.22
C TYR A 447 -0.73 4.66 10.91
N PRO A 448 -1.37 5.67 11.54
CA PRO A 448 -1.24 7.08 11.17
C PRO A 448 -0.02 7.73 11.82
N ILE A 449 1.17 7.14 11.62
CA ILE A 449 2.44 7.75 12.00
C ILE A 449 3.38 7.70 10.81
N LEU A 450 3.85 8.87 10.40
CA LEU A 450 4.87 8.99 9.36
C LEU A 450 6.23 8.61 9.91
N SER A 451 6.97 7.79 9.17
CA SER A 451 8.29 7.34 9.57
C SER A 451 9.19 6.98 8.39
N GLU A 452 10.50 6.96 8.65
CA GLU A 452 11.55 6.82 7.64
C GLU A 452 11.42 5.52 6.83
N ASP A 453 10.91 4.46 7.46
CA ASP A 453 10.77 3.14 6.85
C ASP A 453 9.71 3.07 5.75
N GLN A 454 8.87 4.09 5.60
CA GLN A 454 7.83 4.16 4.58
C GLN A 454 8.34 4.67 3.22
N MET A 455 9.44 5.41 3.16
CA MET A 455 9.96 6.04 1.93
C MET A 455 11.35 5.53 1.56
N TYR A 456 11.46 4.81 0.43
CA TYR A 456 12.72 4.21 -0.07
C TYR A 456 13.35 5.13 -1.14
N GLY A 457 14.18 6.10 -0.73
CA GLY A 457 14.82 7.05 -1.63
C GLY A 457 14.33 8.48 -1.38
N GLU A 458 14.28 9.26 -2.45
CA GLU A 458 13.95 10.69 -2.40
C GLU A 458 12.53 10.97 -1.97
N THR A 459 12.36 11.91 -1.05
CA THR A 459 11.05 12.34 -0.54
C THR A 459 10.13 12.76 -1.68
N ASP A 460 10.63 13.50 -2.68
CA ASP A 460 9.82 13.99 -3.81
C ASP A 460 9.24 12.85 -4.68
N ALA A 461 9.91 11.70 -4.76
CA ALA A 461 9.40 10.57 -5.54
C ALA A 461 8.12 9.97 -4.94
N PHE A 462 7.95 10.08 -3.62
CA PHE A 462 6.78 9.56 -2.90
C PHE A 462 5.71 10.61 -2.66
N LEU A 463 6.07 11.90 -2.71
CA LEU A 463 5.15 13.00 -2.44
C LEU A 463 4.12 13.17 -3.55
N MET A 464 2.85 12.96 -3.21
CA MET A 464 1.73 13.30 -4.08
C MET A 464 1.39 14.78 -3.93
N THR A 465 1.88 15.60 -4.86
CA THR A 465 1.49 17.01 -4.94
C THR A 465 0.28 17.18 -5.86
N PRO A 466 -0.54 18.23 -5.65
CA PRO A 466 -1.66 18.54 -6.54
C PRO A 466 -1.26 18.68 -8.02
N GLU A 467 -0.06 19.20 -8.31
CA GLU A 467 0.43 19.36 -9.68
C GLU A 467 0.71 18.01 -10.35
N LYS A 468 1.38 17.09 -9.64
CA LYS A 468 1.65 15.74 -10.15
C LYS A 468 0.35 14.98 -10.40
N LEU A 469 -0.60 15.07 -9.46
CA LEU A 469 -1.91 14.43 -9.59
C LEU A 469 -2.67 14.99 -10.80
N ARG A 470 -2.72 16.32 -10.94
CA ARG A 470 -3.39 17.00 -12.06
C ARG A 470 -2.78 16.61 -13.41
N ALA A 471 -1.45 16.66 -13.52
CA ALA A 471 -0.75 16.28 -14.74
C ALA A 471 -1.07 14.85 -15.21
N VAL A 472 -1.14 13.90 -14.27
CA VAL A 472 -1.52 12.51 -14.59
C VAL A 472 -3.00 12.43 -15.00
N VAL A 473 -3.90 13.09 -14.28
CA VAL A 473 -5.34 13.10 -14.62
C VAL A 473 -5.56 13.68 -16.01
N ASP A 474 -4.95 14.81 -16.33
CA ASP A 474 -5.08 15.47 -17.63
C ASP A 474 -4.48 14.60 -18.74
N HIS A 475 -3.38 13.91 -18.47
CA HIS A 475 -2.80 12.95 -19.41
C HIS A 475 -3.77 11.79 -19.71
N VAL A 476 -4.36 11.19 -18.67
CA VAL A 476 -5.34 10.11 -18.83
C VAL A 476 -6.59 10.60 -19.55
N HIS A 477 -7.11 11.79 -19.21
CA HIS A 477 -8.27 12.41 -19.85
C HIS A 477 -8.01 12.75 -21.32
N LYS A 478 -6.80 13.19 -21.67
CA LYS A 478 -6.39 13.39 -23.07
C LYS A 478 -6.44 12.09 -23.87
N ILE A 479 -6.12 10.95 -23.25
CA ILE A 479 -6.18 9.63 -23.90
C ILE A 479 -7.63 9.12 -23.97
N ASP A 480 -8.37 9.21 -22.86
CA ASP A 480 -9.77 8.81 -22.72
C ASP A 480 -10.65 10.02 -22.38
N LYS A 481 -11.07 10.74 -23.41
CA LYS A 481 -11.95 11.92 -23.28
C LYS A 481 -13.28 11.60 -22.59
N HIS A 482 -13.70 10.34 -22.56
CA HIS A 482 -15.00 9.94 -22.02
C HIS A 482 -14.95 9.62 -20.54
N LEU A 483 -13.78 9.66 -19.91
CA LEU A 483 -13.58 9.22 -18.52
C LEU A 483 -14.56 9.84 -17.53
N PHE A 484 -14.84 11.13 -17.67
CA PHE A 484 -15.74 11.88 -16.79
C PHE A 484 -17.14 12.11 -17.38
N HIS A 485 -17.40 11.57 -18.58
CA HIS A 485 -18.68 11.69 -19.23
C HIS A 485 -19.61 10.57 -18.76
N ARG A 486 -20.81 10.94 -18.33
CA ARG A 486 -21.85 9.98 -17.95
C ARG A 486 -23.22 10.44 -18.39
N GLN A 487 -24.09 9.47 -18.61
CA GLN A 487 -25.45 9.71 -19.05
C GLN A 487 -26.29 10.29 -17.91
N ILE A 488 -26.89 11.45 -18.15
CA ILE A 488 -27.81 12.11 -17.25
C ILE A 488 -29.17 12.28 -17.92
N THR A 489 -30.20 12.37 -17.09
CA THR A 489 -31.54 12.78 -17.52
C THR A 489 -31.65 14.29 -17.40
N PHE A 490 -32.16 14.94 -18.43
CA PHE A 490 -32.48 16.36 -18.42
C PHE A 490 -33.85 16.57 -19.07
N GLU A 491 -34.52 17.68 -18.75
CA GLU A 491 -35.79 18.03 -19.36
C GLU A 491 -35.58 19.28 -20.23
N PRO A 492 -35.75 19.17 -21.56
CA PRO A 492 -35.66 20.32 -22.44
C PRO A 492 -36.74 21.36 -22.10
N GLU A 493 -36.37 22.63 -22.03
CA GLU A 493 -37.32 23.73 -21.77
C GLU A 493 -38.46 23.78 -22.80
N GLN A 494 -38.18 23.34 -24.03
CA GLN A 494 -39.13 23.34 -25.15
C GLN A 494 -40.16 22.20 -25.05
N THR A 495 -39.87 21.13 -24.30
CA THR A 495 -40.76 19.98 -24.10
C THR A 495 -40.82 19.59 -22.62
N PRO A 496 -41.42 20.45 -21.78
CA PRO A 496 -41.53 20.20 -20.35
C PRO A 496 -42.28 18.89 -20.08
N GLY A 497 -41.79 18.08 -19.14
CA GLY A 497 -42.36 16.78 -18.80
C GLY A 497 -41.97 15.61 -19.73
N LYS A 498 -41.08 15.84 -20.71
CA LYS A 498 -40.45 14.78 -21.51
C LYS A 498 -38.96 14.68 -21.19
N PRO A 499 -38.56 13.84 -20.23
CA PRO A 499 -37.15 13.66 -19.90
C PRO A 499 -36.39 13.00 -21.07
N GLU A 500 -35.28 13.61 -21.43
CA GLU A 500 -34.34 13.16 -22.45
C GLU A 500 -32.99 12.79 -21.82
N LEU A 501 -32.12 12.14 -22.59
CA LEU A 501 -30.83 11.66 -22.12
C LEU A 501 -29.69 12.39 -22.84
N ALA A 502 -28.72 12.86 -22.07
CA ALA A 502 -27.52 13.50 -22.59
C ALA A 502 -26.27 13.00 -21.86
N MET A 503 -25.11 13.13 -22.51
CA MET A 503 -23.81 12.90 -21.89
C MET A 503 -23.31 14.21 -21.29
N LYS A 504 -23.02 14.21 -19.98
CA LYS A 504 -22.45 15.37 -19.29
C LYS A 504 -21.12 15.01 -18.67
N GLU A 505 -20.14 15.91 -18.83
CA GLU A 505 -18.84 15.79 -18.18
C GLU A 505 -18.90 16.26 -16.72
N ILE A 506 -18.56 15.37 -15.80
CA ILE A 506 -18.57 15.68 -14.36
C ILE A 506 -17.33 15.08 -13.70
N PHE A 507 -16.36 15.95 -13.41
CA PHE A 507 -15.13 15.59 -12.72
C PHE A 507 -15.40 15.25 -11.24
N PRO A 508 -14.67 14.27 -10.66
CA PRO A 508 -14.69 14.04 -9.23
C PRO A 508 -13.91 15.13 -8.46
N ASP A 509 -14.10 15.17 -7.15
CA ASP A 509 -13.20 15.86 -6.22
C ASP A 509 -12.10 14.89 -5.79
N CYS A 510 -10.84 15.31 -5.85
CA CYS A 510 -9.70 14.54 -5.33
C CYS A 510 -9.32 15.04 -3.94
N ILE A 511 -9.19 14.14 -2.98
CA ILE A 511 -8.82 14.47 -1.60
C ILE A 511 -7.53 13.75 -1.27
N ILE A 512 -6.53 14.50 -0.82
CA ILE A 512 -5.23 13.95 -0.41
C ILE A 512 -5.22 13.85 1.12
N LEU A 513 -5.07 12.63 1.62
CA LEU A 513 -5.03 12.33 3.04
C LEU A 513 -3.60 12.44 3.57
N PRO A 514 -3.40 12.92 4.80
CA PRO A 514 -2.09 13.16 5.41
C PRO A 514 -1.38 11.87 5.85
N VAL A 515 -1.54 10.77 5.13
CA VAL A 515 -1.09 9.43 5.52
C VAL A 515 -0.20 8.82 4.45
N PHE A 516 0.55 7.80 4.85
CA PHE A 516 1.21 6.89 3.94
C PHE A 516 0.23 5.88 3.34
N GLY A 517 0.37 5.58 2.05
CA GLY A 517 -0.40 4.54 1.39
C GLY A 517 0.28 3.97 0.16
N ASN A 518 -0.33 2.90 -0.38
CA ASN A 518 0.20 2.13 -1.50
C ASN A 518 -0.68 2.22 -2.74
N ARG A 519 -1.85 2.87 -2.67
CA ARG A 519 -2.77 3.02 -3.80
C ARG A 519 -3.72 4.19 -3.60
N GLY A 520 -4.35 4.64 -4.68
CA GLY A 520 -5.55 5.47 -4.61
C GLY A 520 -6.81 4.65 -4.40
N VAL A 521 -7.88 5.31 -3.98
CA VAL A 521 -9.19 4.71 -3.69
C VAL A 521 -10.28 5.54 -4.32
N LEU A 522 -11.16 4.88 -5.09
CA LEU A 522 -12.47 5.44 -5.37
C LEU A 522 -13.28 5.47 -4.07
N TRP A 523 -13.55 6.67 -3.57
CA TRP A 523 -14.25 6.85 -2.31
C TRP A 523 -15.76 6.82 -2.49
N GLN A 524 -16.27 7.65 -3.40
CA GLN A 524 -17.69 7.71 -3.74
C GLN A 524 -17.81 8.06 -5.22
N GLU A 525 -18.53 7.27 -5.99
CA GLU A 525 -18.76 7.56 -7.41
C GLU A 525 -19.74 8.73 -7.59
N VAL A 526 -20.70 8.89 -6.67
CA VAL A 526 -21.65 10.00 -6.60
C VAL A 526 -21.93 10.42 -5.16
N THR A 527 -22.21 11.70 -4.95
CA THR A 527 -22.48 12.26 -3.62
C THR A 527 -23.97 12.19 -3.25
N SER A 528 -24.87 12.58 -4.16
CA SER A 528 -26.33 12.60 -3.93
C SER A 528 -27.12 12.06 -5.12
N GLY A 529 -26.68 12.34 -6.35
CA GLY A 529 -27.30 11.85 -7.58
C GLY A 529 -26.32 11.80 -8.76
N LEU A 530 -26.79 11.35 -9.92
CA LEU A 530 -25.96 11.19 -11.13
C LEU A 530 -25.34 12.50 -11.64
N SER A 531 -25.90 13.66 -11.30
CA SER A 531 -25.31 14.96 -11.65
C SER A 531 -24.30 15.47 -10.61
N SER A 532 -24.10 14.78 -9.48
CA SER A 532 -23.22 15.21 -8.39
C SER A 532 -21.80 14.67 -8.53
N ARG A 533 -20.78 15.47 -8.16
CA ARG A 533 -19.37 15.04 -8.23
C ARG A 533 -19.14 13.80 -7.35
N GLY A 534 -18.27 12.91 -7.84
CA GLY A 534 -17.71 11.82 -7.03
C GLY A 534 -16.52 12.29 -6.21
N ARG A 535 -15.87 11.37 -5.49
CA ARG A 535 -14.69 11.59 -4.65
C ARG A 535 -13.66 10.50 -4.88
N LEU A 536 -12.43 10.91 -5.12
CA LEU A 536 -11.25 10.05 -5.16
C LEU A 536 -10.34 10.43 -4.01
N VAL A 537 -9.76 9.42 -3.36
CA VAL A 537 -8.92 9.60 -2.18
C VAL A 537 -7.55 9.03 -2.46
N PHE A 538 -6.52 9.82 -2.15
CA PHE A 538 -5.12 9.40 -2.31
C PHE A 538 -4.31 9.73 -1.06
N PRO A 539 -3.25 8.95 -0.76
CA PRO A 539 -2.33 9.29 0.31
C PRO A 539 -1.35 10.39 -0.13
N GLN A 540 -0.96 11.27 0.79
CA GLN A 540 0.06 12.30 0.56
C GLN A 540 1.43 11.70 0.29
N ILE A 541 1.74 10.56 0.92
CA ILE A 541 2.94 9.75 0.64
C ILE A 541 2.50 8.44 -0.02
N LEU A 542 2.83 8.27 -1.31
CA LEU A 542 2.47 7.12 -2.11
C LEU A 542 3.70 6.29 -2.46
N ASN A 543 3.70 5.01 -2.10
CA ASN A 543 4.78 4.07 -2.42
C ASN A 543 4.70 3.46 -3.83
N GLU A 544 3.49 3.29 -4.37
CA GLU A 544 3.32 2.80 -5.74
C GLU A 544 3.65 3.90 -6.76
N ASN A 545 3.97 3.51 -8.00
CA ASN A 545 4.10 4.46 -9.09
C ASN A 545 2.84 5.34 -9.20
N MET A 546 3.02 6.65 -9.10
CA MET A 546 1.92 7.61 -9.03
C MET A 546 1.03 7.58 -10.28
N THR A 547 1.65 7.52 -11.47
CA THR A 547 0.93 7.42 -12.74
C THR A 547 0.06 6.17 -12.79
N LEU A 548 0.59 5.02 -12.36
CA LEU A 548 -0.16 3.77 -12.28
C LEU A 548 -1.32 3.85 -11.28
N ALA A 549 -1.05 4.30 -10.06
CA ALA A 549 -2.05 4.37 -8.99
C ALA A 549 -3.22 5.27 -9.38
N ILE A 550 -2.95 6.48 -9.89
CA ILE A 550 -3.99 7.42 -10.32
C ILE A 550 -4.78 6.85 -11.51
N THR A 551 -4.10 6.35 -12.55
CA THR A 551 -4.78 5.81 -13.73
C THR A 551 -5.68 4.64 -13.37
N ARG A 552 -5.22 3.77 -12.48
CA ARG A 552 -6.02 2.65 -11.95
C ARG A 552 -7.25 3.16 -11.20
N THR A 553 -7.10 4.12 -10.29
CA THR A 553 -8.22 4.70 -9.54
C THR A 553 -9.24 5.40 -10.46
N LEU A 554 -8.80 6.04 -11.54
CA LEU A 554 -9.67 6.58 -12.58
C LEU A 554 -10.44 5.48 -13.33
N GLY A 555 -9.79 4.35 -13.61
CA GLY A 555 -10.47 3.16 -14.14
C GLY A 555 -11.54 2.60 -13.20
N GLU A 556 -11.26 2.55 -11.89
CA GLU A 556 -12.23 2.17 -10.87
C GLU A 556 -13.43 3.14 -10.84
N PHE A 557 -13.16 4.46 -10.94
CA PHE A 557 -14.20 5.49 -11.05
C PHE A 557 -15.09 5.25 -12.28
N ARG A 558 -14.50 5.04 -13.46
CA ARG A 558 -15.25 4.77 -14.69
C ARG A 558 -16.16 3.55 -14.56
N TRP A 559 -15.64 2.48 -13.96
CA TRP A 559 -16.39 1.24 -13.72
C TRP A 559 -17.62 1.47 -12.83
N GLU A 560 -17.44 2.10 -11.67
CA GLU A 560 -18.55 2.31 -10.73
C GLU A 560 -19.56 3.34 -11.26
N ILE A 561 -19.12 4.36 -12.01
CA ILE A 561 -20.05 5.29 -12.67
C ILE A 561 -20.97 4.56 -13.64
N GLU A 562 -20.43 3.71 -14.52
CA GLU A 562 -21.27 2.93 -15.44
C GLU A 562 -22.22 2.00 -14.67
N ARG A 563 -21.74 1.35 -13.59
CA ARG A 563 -22.61 0.51 -12.74
C ARG A 563 -23.74 1.32 -12.11
N THR A 564 -23.45 2.51 -11.61
CA THR A 564 -24.45 3.38 -10.96
C THR A 564 -25.46 3.92 -11.96
N VAL A 565 -25.03 4.29 -13.18
CA VAL A 565 -25.94 4.70 -14.27
C VAL A 565 -26.86 3.55 -14.68
N ARG A 566 -26.35 2.31 -14.79
CA ARG A 566 -27.15 1.13 -15.17
C ARG A 566 -28.04 0.59 -14.04
N GLY A 567 -27.73 0.92 -12.79
CA GLY A 567 -28.47 0.45 -11.62
C GLY A 567 -28.49 -1.07 -11.53
N ARG A 568 -29.66 -1.67 -11.27
CA ARG A 568 -29.80 -3.13 -11.06
C ARG A 568 -29.45 -3.98 -12.29
N LYS A 569 -29.51 -3.39 -13.49
CA LYS A 569 -29.31 -4.06 -14.78
C LYS A 569 -27.87 -4.03 -15.28
N TRP A 570 -26.90 -3.67 -14.43
CA TRP A 570 -25.49 -3.53 -14.84
C TRP A 570 -24.84 -4.83 -15.37
N LYS A 571 -25.43 -5.99 -15.06
CA LYS A 571 -25.01 -7.31 -15.57
C LYS A 571 -25.76 -7.76 -16.82
N ASP A 572 -26.84 -7.09 -17.18
CA ASP A 572 -27.72 -7.55 -18.25
C ASP A 572 -27.02 -7.41 -19.60
N SER A 573 -27.09 -8.47 -20.42
CA SER A 573 -26.47 -8.50 -21.75
C SER A 573 -27.19 -7.63 -22.78
N SER A 574 -28.42 -7.21 -22.48
CA SER A 574 -29.26 -6.40 -23.37
C SER A 574 -29.91 -5.23 -22.63
N PRO A 575 -29.61 -3.96 -22.99
CA PRO A 575 -28.62 -3.55 -24.00
C PRO A 575 -27.18 -3.75 -23.50
N PRO A 576 -26.22 -4.07 -24.39
CA PRO A 576 -24.83 -4.28 -24.00
C PRO A 576 -24.21 -3.00 -23.41
N SER A 577 -23.28 -3.20 -22.48
CA SER A 577 -22.60 -2.13 -21.74
C SER A 577 -21.17 -2.54 -21.42
N LEU A 578 -20.35 -1.56 -21.02
CA LEU A 578 -19.00 -1.83 -20.53
C LEU A 578 -19.03 -2.85 -19.39
N THR A 579 -19.91 -2.65 -18.41
CA THR A 579 -19.96 -3.49 -17.21
C THR A 579 -20.50 -4.88 -17.51
N SER A 580 -21.52 -5.00 -18.36
CA SER A 580 -22.13 -6.28 -18.70
C SER A 580 -21.25 -7.13 -19.61
N GLU A 581 -20.62 -6.54 -20.64
CA GLU A 581 -19.69 -7.28 -21.50
C GLU A 581 -18.42 -7.69 -20.75
N TYR A 582 -17.87 -6.81 -19.92
CA TYR A 582 -16.69 -7.14 -19.12
C TYR A 582 -17.00 -8.20 -18.05
N TYR A 583 -18.18 -8.13 -17.42
CA TYR A 583 -18.67 -9.18 -16.52
C TYR A 583 -18.77 -10.53 -17.24
N LEU A 584 -19.43 -10.57 -18.41
CA LEU A 584 -19.59 -11.79 -19.20
C LEU A 584 -18.25 -12.34 -19.70
N TYR A 585 -17.28 -11.48 -20.02
CA TYR A 585 -15.91 -11.87 -20.35
C TYR A 585 -15.26 -12.63 -19.18
N LEU A 586 -15.31 -12.07 -17.97
CA LEU A 586 -14.73 -12.72 -16.78
C LEU A 586 -15.51 -13.95 -16.30
N GLU A 587 -16.81 -14.06 -16.61
CA GLU A 587 -17.61 -15.24 -16.28
C GLU A 587 -17.36 -16.40 -17.26
N ASN A 588 -17.17 -16.09 -18.54
CA ASN A 588 -17.10 -17.09 -19.62
C ASN A 588 -15.68 -17.35 -20.17
N TYR A 589 -14.64 -16.70 -19.64
CA TYR A 589 -13.27 -16.80 -20.17
C TYR A 589 -12.76 -18.24 -20.33
N ARG A 590 -13.13 -19.17 -19.44
CA ARG A 590 -12.70 -20.58 -19.53
C ARG A 590 -13.19 -21.25 -20.82
N LYS A 591 -14.42 -20.95 -21.25
CA LYS A 591 -15.07 -21.50 -22.44
C LYS A 591 -14.78 -20.71 -23.71
N SER A 592 -14.19 -19.52 -23.59
CA SER A 592 -13.91 -18.65 -24.74
C SER A 592 -12.87 -19.30 -25.68
N PRO A 593 -13.19 -19.46 -26.98
CA PRO A 593 -12.23 -19.92 -27.98
C PRO A 593 -11.24 -18.80 -28.39
N ALA A 594 -11.58 -17.53 -28.11
CA ALA A 594 -10.76 -16.37 -28.46
C ALA A 594 -9.59 -16.12 -27.50
N LEU A 595 -9.45 -16.93 -26.43
CA LEU A 595 -8.41 -16.80 -25.41
C LEU A 595 -7.44 -17.98 -25.48
N THR A 596 -6.15 -17.67 -25.47
CA THR A 596 -5.08 -18.68 -25.36
C THR A 596 -5.07 -19.33 -23.97
N PRO A 597 -4.49 -20.54 -23.81
CA PRO A 597 -4.35 -21.16 -22.50
C PRO A 597 -3.62 -20.28 -21.48
N ASP A 598 -2.59 -19.57 -21.93
CA ASP A 598 -1.82 -18.65 -21.07
C ASP A 598 -2.64 -17.41 -20.67
N ALA A 599 -3.45 -16.86 -21.58
CA ALA A 599 -4.36 -15.78 -21.24
C ALA A 599 -5.41 -16.21 -20.19
N LYS A 600 -5.91 -17.45 -20.27
CA LYS A 600 -6.83 -18.01 -19.27
C LYS A 600 -6.16 -18.14 -17.89
N LYS A 601 -4.92 -18.63 -17.84
CA LYS A 601 -4.11 -18.66 -16.61
C LYS A 601 -3.86 -17.27 -16.04
N GLY A 602 -3.60 -16.27 -16.90
CA GLY A 602 -3.43 -14.88 -16.48
C GLY A 602 -4.70 -14.32 -15.82
N ILE A 603 -5.87 -14.62 -16.36
CA ILE A 603 -7.16 -14.24 -15.75
C ILE A 603 -7.36 -14.95 -14.40
N ASP A 604 -7.03 -16.25 -14.30
CA ASP A 604 -7.08 -16.96 -13.01
C ASP A 604 -6.18 -16.29 -11.96
N GLN A 605 -4.97 -15.88 -12.33
CA GLN A 605 -4.04 -15.16 -11.44
C GLN A 605 -4.58 -13.78 -11.02
N GLN A 606 -5.17 -13.02 -11.95
CA GLN A 606 -5.81 -11.73 -11.64
C GLN A 606 -6.98 -11.91 -10.67
N LEU A 607 -7.85 -12.91 -10.89
CA LEU A 607 -8.98 -13.23 -10.02
C LEU A 607 -8.52 -13.56 -8.60
N MET A 608 -7.41 -14.30 -8.45
CA MET A 608 -6.81 -14.59 -7.14
C MET A 608 -6.22 -13.34 -6.50
N LYS A 609 -5.41 -12.57 -7.25
CA LYS A 609 -4.76 -11.34 -6.77
C LYS A 609 -5.75 -10.32 -6.23
N TYR A 610 -6.86 -10.10 -6.94
CA TYR A 610 -7.87 -9.10 -6.58
C TYR A 610 -9.06 -9.68 -5.82
N LYS A 611 -8.97 -10.91 -5.31
CA LYS A 611 -10.04 -11.58 -4.54
C LYS A 611 -11.41 -11.53 -5.24
N LYS A 612 -11.41 -11.68 -6.58
CA LYS A 612 -12.60 -11.57 -7.46
C LYS A 612 -13.33 -10.23 -7.41
N ASN A 613 -12.71 -9.16 -6.91
CA ASN A 613 -13.27 -7.81 -6.98
C ASN A 613 -13.18 -7.28 -8.42
N LEU A 614 -14.31 -7.27 -9.12
CA LEU A 614 -14.39 -6.87 -10.54
C LEU A 614 -13.92 -5.43 -10.78
N LYS A 615 -14.20 -4.52 -9.84
CA LYS A 615 -13.77 -3.12 -9.93
C LYS A 615 -12.26 -3.01 -9.98
N ASP A 616 -11.57 -3.70 -9.07
CA ASP A 616 -10.11 -3.67 -8.97
C ASP A 616 -9.43 -4.35 -10.17
N ILE A 617 -10.04 -5.43 -10.69
CA ILE A 617 -9.57 -6.11 -11.92
C ILE A 617 -9.72 -5.18 -13.12
N PHE A 618 -10.90 -4.58 -13.30
CA PHE A 618 -11.14 -3.62 -14.37
C PHE A 618 -10.19 -2.42 -14.29
N GLY A 619 -10.01 -1.84 -13.10
CA GLY A 619 -9.07 -0.74 -12.90
C GLY A 619 -7.63 -1.10 -13.30
N SER A 620 -7.20 -2.34 -13.03
CA SER A 620 -5.89 -2.84 -13.49
C SER A 620 -5.83 -2.95 -15.01
N ASP A 621 -6.81 -3.57 -15.66
CA ASP A 621 -6.83 -3.73 -17.12
C ASP A 621 -6.94 -2.36 -17.83
N TYR A 622 -7.76 -1.46 -17.30
CA TYR A 622 -7.87 -0.07 -17.74
C TYR A 622 -6.52 0.65 -17.65
N SER A 623 -5.77 0.49 -16.56
CA SER A 623 -4.44 1.10 -16.45
C SER A 623 -3.47 0.57 -17.52
N TYR A 624 -3.54 -0.71 -17.87
CA TYR A 624 -2.74 -1.26 -18.97
C TYR A 624 -3.17 -0.73 -20.33
N TRP A 625 -4.48 -0.56 -20.54
CA TRP A 625 -5.05 0.03 -21.75
C TRP A 625 -4.56 1.46 -21.98
N ILE A 626 -4.64 2.30 -20.95
CA ILE A 626 -4.23 3.71 -21.05
C ILE A 626 -2.71 3.86 -21.12
N LEU A 627 -1.93 3.14 -20.29
CA LEU A 627 -0.49 3.38 -20.17
C LEU A 627 0.37 2.67 -21.22
N PHE A 628 -0.11 1.55 -21.79
CA PHE A 628 0.67 0.73 -22.71
C PHE A 628 0.02 0.60 -24.09
N GLU A 629 -1.26 0.22 -24.14
CA GLU A 629 -1.94 -0.05 -25.42
C GLU A 629 -2.16 1.24 -26.24
N SER A 630 -2.34 2.40 -25.58
CA SER A 630 -2.37 3.72 -26.23
C SER A 630 -1.07 4.03 -27.01
N SER A 631 0.05 3.43 -26.61
CA SER A 631 1.37 3.57 -27.25
C SER A 631 1.71 2.38 -28.17
N GLY A 632 0.75 1.49 -28.46
CA GLY A 632 0.94 0.30 -29.29
C GLY A 632 1.61 -0.87 -28.59
N LYS A 633 1.86 -0.80 -27.28
CA LYS A 633 2.46 -1.90 -26.50
C LYS A 633 1.36 -2.85 -26.02
N LEU A 634 1.16 -3.93 -26.77
CA LEU A 634 0.12 -4.92 -26.48
C LEU A 634 0.42 -5.69 -25.18
N ARG A 635 -0.40 -5.48 -24.15
CA ARG A 635 -0.29 -6.14 -22.84
C ARG A 635 -1.55 -6.90 -22.47
N LEU A 636 -2.70 -6.49 -23.01
CA LEU A 636 -3.99 -7.11 -22.75
C LEU A 636 -4.26 -8.26 -23.71
N ASN A 637 -5.13 -9.18 -23.30
CA ASN A 637 -5.64 -10.19 -24.21
C ASN A 637 -6.65 -9.58 -25.21
N ARG A 638 -6.88 -10.29 -26.32
CA ARG A 638 -7.74 -9.84 -27.42
C ARG A 638 -9.16 -9.47 -26.96
N VAL A 639 -9.78 -10.30 -26.12
CA VAL A 639 -11.18 -10.08 -25.70
C VAL A 639 -11.31 -8.83 -24.84
N CYS A 640 -10.42 -8.65 -23.85
CA CYS A 640 -10.40 -7.46 -23.01
C CYS A 640 -10.13 -6.18 -23.85
N ARG A 641 -9.18 -6.26 -24.79
CA ARG A 641 -8.88 -5.18 -25.74
C ARG A 641 -10.11 -4.77 -26.56
N ASP A 642 -10.85 -5.72 -27.12
CA ASP A 642 -12.01 -5.43 -27.95
C ASP A 642 -13.17 -4.80 -27.15
N ILE A 643 -13.31 -5.15 -25.87
CA ILE A 643 -14.26 -4.52 -24.94
C ILE A 643 -13.83 -3.07 -24.67
N LEU A 644 -12.57 -2.86 -24.29
CA LEU A 644 -12.06 -1.52 -23.97
C LEU A 644 -12.05 -0.60 -25.20
N ASN A 645 -11.68 -1.08 -26.38
CA ASN A 645 -11.77 -0.28 -27.60
C ASN A 645 -13.21 0.14 -27.94
N ARG A 646 -14.22 -0.65 -27.55
CA ARG A 646 -15.64 -0.31 -27.77
C ARG A 646 -16.15 0.77 -26.83
N TYR A 647 -15.76 0.69 -25.55
CA TYR A 647 -16.37 1.47 -24.48
C TYR A 647 -15.45 2.52 -23.87
N VAL A 648 -14.15 2.42 -24.11
CA VAL A 648 -13.07 3.31 -23.65
C VAL A 648 -12.18 3.66 -24.86
N PRO A 649 -12.74 4.28 -25.90
CA PRO A 649 -11.98 4.57 -27.10
C PRO A 649 -10.92 5.64 -26.84
N PHE A 650 -9.75 5.43 -27.42
CA PHE A 650 -8.68 6.42 -27.40
C PHE A 650 -9.06 7.67 -28.20
N ALA A 651 -8.40 8.79 -27.90
CA ALA A 651 -8.51 10.01 -28.70
C ALA A 651 -8.17 9.80 -30.19
N PRO A 652 -8.76 10.58 -31.12
CA PRO A 652 -8.62 10.41 -32.57
C PRO A 652 -7.17 10.34 -33.07
N GLU A 653 -6.29 11.15 -32.50
CA GLU A 653 -4.86 11.20 -32.84
C GLU A 653 -4.18 9.85 -32.57
N ILE A 654 -4.45 9.27 -31.40
CA ILE A 654 -3.90 7.97 -30.99
C ILE A 654 -4.46 6.86 -31.88
N ARG A 655 -5.78 6.85 -32.11
CA ARG A 655 -6.43 5.87 -32.98
C ARG A 655 -5.84 5.86 -34.39
N THR A 656 -5.60 7.04 -34.97
CA THR A 656 -5.01 7.19 -36.31
C THR A 656 -3.58 6.65 -36.35
N GLY A 657 -2.80 6.86 -35.29
CA GLY A 657 -1.47 6.24 -35.13
C GLY A 657 -1.55 4.71 -35.05
N LEU A 658 -2.43 4.18 -34.20
CA LEU A 658 -2.57 2.74 -33.98
C LEU A 658 -3.15 1.98 -35.18
N ARG A 659 -3.89 2.64 -36.08
CA ARG A 659 -4.35 2.02 -37.35
C ARG A 659 -3.23 1.57 -38.28
N LYS A 660 -2.02 2.11 -38.10
CA LYS A 660 -0.83 1.68 -38.85
C LYS A 660 -0.36 0.28 -38.43
N ASP A 661 -0.68 -0.14 -37.21
CA ASP A 661 -0.37 -1.48 -36.72
C ASP A 661 -1.36 -2.50 -37.30
N PRO A 662 -0.90 -3.52 -38.05
CA PRO A 662 -1.76 -4.54 -38.63
C PRO A 662 -2.67 -5.25 -37.62
N ILE A 663 -2.21 -5.43 -36.38
CA ILE A 663 -2.96 -6.16 -35.33
C ILE A 663 -4.14 -5.31 -34.83
N LEU A 664 -3.97 -3.98 -34.75
CA LEU A 664 -4.96 -3.08 -34.19
C LEU A 664 -5.91 -2.49 -35.24
N LYS A 665 -5.50 -2.48 -36.52
CA LYS A 665 -6.25 -1.89 -37.63
C LYS A 665 -7.72 -2.35 -37.67
N GLU A 666 -7.98 -3.65 -37.62
CA GLU A 666 -9.33 -4.20 -37.69
C GLU A 666 -10.21 -3.70 -36.52
N SER A 667 -9.68 -3.71 -35.30
CA SER A 667 -10.40 -3.25 -34.10
C SER A 667 -10.69 -1.74 -34.19
N MET A 668 -9.72 -0.95 -34.67
CA MET A 668 -9.90 0.50 -34.87
C MET A 668 -10.96 0.82 -35.92
N ASP A 669 -10.93 0.17 -37.08
CA ASP A 669 -11.89 0.41 -38.18
C ASP A 669 -13.32 -0.03 -37.80
N SER A 670 -13.46 -1.14 -37.05
CA SER A 670 -14.73 -1.60 -36.49
C SER A 670 -15.37 -0.56 -35.56
N PHE A 671 -14.56 0.10 -34.72
CA PHE A 671 -15.04 1.19 -33.89
C PHE A 671 -15.57 2.37 -34.71
N GLU A 672 -14.86 2.81 -35.76
CA GLU A 672 -15.30 3.95 -36.58
C GLU A 672 -16.63 3.70 -37.28
N ALA A 673 -16.83 2.46 -37.75
CA ALA A 673 -18.11 2.07 -38.34
C ALA A 673 -19.24 2.16 -37.30
N ARG A 674 -18.98 1.75 -36.05
CA ARG A 674 -19.94 1.86 -34.95
C ARG A 674 -20.20 3.32 -34.56
N LYS A 675 -19.16 4.14 -34.45
CA LYS A 675 -19.24 5.58 -34.16
C LYS A 675 -20.15 6.29 -35.16
N ARG A 676 -19.91 6.10 -36.47
CA ARG A 676 -20.73 6.71 -37.55
C ARG A 676 -22.22 6.34 -37.44
N ARG A 677 -22.52 5.08 -37.11
CA ARG A 677 -23.91 4.61 -36.91
C ARG A 677 -24.54 5.27 -35.68
N LEU A 678 -23.79 5.37 -34.57
CA LEU A 678 -24.26 5.99 -33.34
C LEU A 678 -24.60 7.48 -33.54
N VAL A 679 -23.66 8.25 -34.12
CA VAL A 679 -23.87 9.68 -34.41
C VAL A 679 -25.06 9.89 -35.35
N SER A 680 -25.16 9.10 -36.42
CA SER A 680 -26.32 9.17 -37.33
C SER A 680 -27.63 8.84 -36.62
N GLY A 681 -27.64 7.87 -35.70
CA GLY A 681 -28.80 7.52 -34.89
C GLY A 681 -29.25 8.66 -33.97
N ILE A 682 -28.31 9.33 -33.29
CA ILE A 682 -28.59 10.47 -32.42
C ILE A 682 -29.15 11.64 -33.25
N LYS A 683 -28.50 12.00 -34.37
CA LYS A 683 -28.98 13.08 -35.26
C LYS A 683 -30.38 12.81 -35.79
N LYS A 684 -30.69 11.56 -36.17
CA LYS A 684 -32.05 11.16 -36.60
C LYS A 684 -33.08 11.31 -35.48
N ARG A 685 -32.75 10.90 -34.26
CA ARG A 685 -33.65 11.02 -33.10
C ARG A 685 -34.03 12.47 -32.82
N TYR A 686 -33.06 13.38 -32.87
CA TYR A 686 -33.27 14.80 -32.56
C TYR A 686 -33.53 15.67 -33.81
N ASN A 687 -33.77 15.07 -34.99
CA ASN A 687 -34.02 15.78 -36.24
C ASN A 687 -35.13 16.85 -36.16
N PRO A 688 -36.26 16.64 -35.43
CA PRO A 688 -37.26 17.69 -35.25
C PRO A 688 -36.70 18.97 -34.61
N TYR A 689 -35.80 18.85 -33.64
CA TYR A 689 -35.16 20.00 -32.99
C TYR A 689 -34.18 20.71 -33.92
N PHE A 690 -33.46 19.95 -34.76
CA PHE A 690 -32.59 20.52 -35.79
C PHE A 690 -33.37 21.33 -36.84
N GLN A 691 -34.53 20.83 -37.28
CA GLN A 691 -35.39 21.54 -38.24
C GLN A 691 -36.01 22.80 -37.63
N ALA A 692 -36.31 22.78 -36.33
CA ALA A 692 -36.86 23.93 -35.61
C ALA A 692 -35.80 24.99 -35.22
N GLY A 693 -34.50 24.70 -35.41
CA GLY A 693 -33.40 25.61 -35.02
C GLY A 693 -33.17 25.73 -33.51
N ASN A 694 -33.84 24.92 -32.68
CA ASN A 694 -33.83 25.02 -31.22
C ASN A 694 -33.39 23.69 -30.59
N VAL A 695 -32.14 23.29 -30.85
CA VAL A 695 -31.56 22.06 -30.27
C VAL A 695 -31.09 22.33 -28.85
N PRO A 696 -31.47 21.50 -27.85
CA PRO A 696 -30.96 21.66 -26.49
C PRO A 696 -29.43 21.55 -26.45
N VAL A 697 -28.80 22.39 -25.63
CA VAL A 697 -27.32 22.47 -25.53
C VAL A 697 -26.73 21.11 -25.18
N GLU A 698 -27.35 20.38 -24.26
CA GLU A 698 -26.91 19.07 -23.81
C GLU A 698 -26.90 18.03 -24.94
N VAL A 699 -27.83 18.13 -25.89
CA VAL A 699 -27.88 17.26 -27.07
C VAL A 699 -26.77 17.61 -28.05
N GLN A 700 -26.51 18.91 -28.24
CA GLN A 700 -25.45 19.38 -29.12
C GLN A 700 -24.06 18.99 -28.59
N GLU A 701 -23.81 19.18 -27.30
CA GLU A 701 -22.59 18.73 -26.60
C GLU A 701 -22.43 17.21 -26.72
N THR A 702 -23.52 16.45 -26.54
CA THR A 702 -23.49 14.99 -26.70
C THR A 702 -23.09 14.59 -28.12
N ILE A 703 -23.63 15.23 -29.15
CA ILE A 703 -23.28 14.94 -30.55
C ILE A 703 -21.82 15.29 -30.82
N GLN A 704 -21.37 16.46 -30.36
CA GLN A 704 -19.99 16.90 -30.53
C GLN A 704 -19.02 15.92 -29.87
N LEU A 705 -19.30 15.47 -28.64
CA LEU A 705 -18.53 14.45 -27.96
C LEU A 705 -18.38 13.18 -28.81
N PHE A 706 -19.49 12.66 -29.34
CA PHE A 706 -19.49 11.44 -30.17
C PHE A 706 -18.83 11.64 -31.55
N GLU A 707 -18.78 12.86 -32.08
CA GLU A 707 -18.08 13.18 -33.33
C GLU A 707 -16.56 13.26 -33.12
N GLU A 708 -16.14 13.87 -32.02
CA GLU A 708 -14.75 14.06 -31.61
C GLU A 708 -14.05 12.78 -31.09
N MET A 709 -14.73 11.63 -31.03
CA MET A 709 -14.15 10.34 -30.59
C MET A 709 -13.22 9.70 -31.61
#